data_AF-A0A7Y3IXS7-F1
#
_entry.id   AF-A0A7Y3IXS7-F1
#
_cell.length_a   1.000
_cell.length_b   1.000
_cell.length_c   1.000
_cell.angle_alpha   90.00
_cell.angle_beta   90.00
_cell.angle_gamma   90.00
#
_symmetry.space_group_name_H-M   'P 1'
#
loop_
_entity.id
_entity.type
_entity.pdbx_description
1 polymer ?
#
loop_
_entity_poly.entity_id
_entity_poly.type
_entity_poly.pdbx_seq_one_letter_code
_entity_poly.pdbx_strand_id
1 'polypeptide(L)'
;MLIHRGAEALTLFRRARLLSRLQKLQPQVEAVSARFLHLLQGVDTIDNELDELLTYGTAFMEQEKGQLFLVIPRPGTLSPWASKAADILHHAGQPDTLVVERGTAYWIQCKSALSEEAKVQLAAELHDRMTQAVFYDEQKASCLFVHQQPQPLARIDILGAGRQALEQANRERGFALSADEIDYLVENFLRLQRNPTDVELMMFAQANSEHCRHKIFNASWRIDGQEQPRSLFAMIRHTHQTSGAGVLSAYSDNASVIAGHTAPRWIRHGDGRYNYVDEPIHILMKVETHNHPTGIAPFAGAATGAGGEIRDEGATGQGSRPKAGLTGFSVSNLRMPEFIQPWEQDYGRPGRMASAMEIMLQGPLGGAAFNNEFGRPNLCGYFRTLETPVQVDDQIRVYGYHKPIMIAGGYGNIREGHVLKRAIPEGAPLLVLGGPAMLIGLGGGAASSMNSGSSREDLDFASVQRDNPEMERRCQEVIDACWAQGMNNPIISIHDVGAGGLSNAMPELVHEHGLGAQLHLRKIPSAEPGMSPVELWCNEAQERYVLAVEPERLYDFIALCERERCPWAVLGHATQEAHLIVDDTLLQDNPVDMPMAVLLGKPPRMQRDVITRQEVLAPLQLDDVSLDDAVNRVLQLPTVANKSFLITIGDRSVTGLVAREQMVGPWQVPVADCAVTASSYGRFVGEAMAMGERTPVAIINSAASARLA
;
A
#
# COMPACT_ATOMS: atom_id res chain seq x y z
N MET A 1 13.14 -7.08 29.99
CA MET A 1 13.68 -6.64 28.69
C MET A 1 15.20 -6.63 28.79
N LEU A 2 15.88 -7.32 27.88
CA LEU A 2 17.33 -7.25 27.72
C LEU A 2 17.68 -6.34 26.53
N ILE A 3 18.89 -5.79 26.53
CA ILE A 3 19.40 -4.96 25.45
C ILE A 3 20.71 -5.56 24.96
N HIS A 4 20.76 -5.89 23.67
CA HIS A 4 21.96 -6.34 22.98
C HIS A 4 22.53 -5.22 22.11
N ARG A 5 23.85 -5.00 22.17
CA ARG A 5 24.55 -3.89 21.52
C ARG A 5 25.03 -4.30 20.13
N GLY A 6 24.37 -3.81 19.08
CA GLY A 6 24.65 -4.16 17.68
C GLY A 6 25.72 -3.32 16.98
N ALA A 7 25.75 -3.43 15.65
CA ALA A 7 26.70 -2.76 14.76
C ALA A 7 26.54 -1.23 14.65
N GLU A 8 27.54 -0.59 14.04
CA GLU A 8 27.51 0.83 13.64
C GLU A 8 26.31 1.12 12.73
N ALA A 9 25.53 2.15 13.07
CA ALA A 9 24.32 2.51 12.33
C ALA A 9 24.57 3.57 11.24
N LEU A 10 25.72 4.26 11.28
CA LEU A 10 26.06 5.32 10.33
C LEU A 10 27.39 5.02 9.62
N THR A 11 27.36 5.05 8.28
CA THR A 11 28.60 5.14 7.51
C THR A 11 29.28 6.49 7.75
N LEU A 12 30.60 6.59 7.51
CA LEU A 12 31.38 7.82 7.71
C LEU A 12 30.75 9.04 7.01
N PHE A 13 30.27 8.85 5.77
CA PHE A 13 29.59 9.90 5.00
C PHE A 13 28.26 10.33 5.65
N ARG A 14 27.42 9.38 6.06
CA ARG A 14 26.13 9.68 6.73
C ARG A 14 26.35 10.40 8.05
N ARG A 15 27.36 9.98 8.82
CA ARG A 15 27.76 10.61 10.08
C ARG A 15 28.21 12.06 9.86
N ALA A 16 29.08 12.31 8.90
CA ALA A 16 29.54 13.67 8.58
C ALA A 16 28.38 14.58 8.13
N ARG A 17 27.49 14.05 7.27
CA ARG A 17 26.31 14.80 6.81
C ARG A 17 25.33 15.09 7.94
N LEU A 18 25.08 14.13 8.83
CA LEU A 18 24.24 14.31 10.00
C LEU A 18 24.85 15.35 10.94
N LEU A 19 26.14 15.21 11.27
CA LEU A 19 26.86 16.17 12.11
C LEU A 19 26.73 17.59 11.58
N SER A 20 26.92 17.79 10.27
CA SER A 20 26.76 19.11 9.64
C SER A 20 25.36 19.70 9.81
N ARG A 21 24.30 18.88 9.70
CA ARG A 21 22.92 19.33 9.95
C ARG A 21 22.68 19.68 11.41
N LEU A 22 23.11 18.80 12.32
CA LEU A 22 22.99 19.03 13.76
C LEU A 22 23.73 20.31 14.18
N GLN A 23 24.90 20.59 13.61
CA GLN A 23 25.68 21.81 13.86
C GLN A 23 25.00 23.08 13.33
N LYS A 24 24.27 23.00 12.21
CA LYS A 24 23.48 24.13 11.69
C LYS A 24 22.34 24.51 12.65
N LEU A 25 21.75 23.53 13.33
CA LEU A 25 20.70 23.76 14.34
C LEU A 25 21.29 24.17 15.69
N GLN A 26 22.35 23.48 16.12
CA GLN A 26 22.97 23.61 17.43
C GLN A 26 24.50 23.66 17.28
N PRO A 27 25.11 24.86 17.17
CA PRO A 27 26.54 25.03 16.95
C PRO A 27 27.45 24.44 18.04
N GLN A 28 26.92 24.12 19.23
CA GLN A 28 27.68 23.45 20.30
C GLN A 28 27.90 21.95 20.07
N VAL A 29 27.29 21.33 19.05
CA VAL A 29 27.47 19.89 18.74
C VAL A 29 28.87 19.64 18.16
N GLU A 30 29.62 18.73 18.78
CA GLU A 30 31.00 18.40 18.40
C GLU A 30 31.11 17.09 17.64
N ALA A 31 30.32 16.08 18.03
CA ALA A 31 30.34 14.76 17.41
C ALA A 31 28.99 14.06 17.56
N VAL A 32 28.75 13.11 16.65
CA VAL A 32 27.63 12.16 16.71
C VAL A 32 28.14 10.76 16.40
N SER A 33 27.82 9.80 17.23
CA SER A 33 28.02 8.36 16.98
C SER A 33 26.67 7.65 17.07
N ALA A 34 26.51 6.52 16.37
CA ALA A 34 25.27 5.78 16.44
C ALA A 34 25.45 4.27 16.24
N ARG A 35 24.69 3.47 16.99
CA ARG A 35 24.67 2.02 16.81
C ARG A 35 23.28 1.44 16.93
N PHE A 36 23.09 0.27 16.36
CA PHE A 36 21.86 -0.48 16.56
C PHE A 36 21.80 -1.06 17.96
N LEU A 37 20.62 -1.00 18.57
CA LEU A 37 20.28 -1.72 19.80
C LEU A 37 19.23 -2.77 19.46
N HIS A 38 19.43 -4.02 19.88
CA HIS A 38 18.40 -5.04 19.80
C HIS A 38 17.74 -5.16 21.17
N LEU A 39 16.42 -5.04 21.18
CA LEU A 39 15.58 -5.01 22.36
C LEU A 39 14.87 -6.35 22.44
N LEU A 40 15.07 -7.07 23.54
CA LEU A 40 14.64 -8.47 23.67
C LEU A 40 13.69 -8.63 24.87
N GLN A 41 12.62 -9.39 24.69
CA GLN A 41 11.73 -9.85 25.75
C GLN A 41 11.49 -11.35 25.63
N GLY A 42 11.30 -12.04 26.75
CA GLY A 42 11.03 -13.49 26.76
C GLY A 42 12.26 -14.37 26.97
N VAL A 43 13.42 -13.77 27.21
CA VAL A 43 14.68 -14.44 27.58
C VAL A 43 15.38 -13.72 28.73
N ASP A 44 16.09 -14.48 29.56
CA ASP A 44 16.79 -13.98 30.76
C ASP A 44 18.28 -13.68 30.51
N THR A 45 18.90 -14.35 29.53
CA THR A 45 20.30 -14.19 29.15
C THR A 45 20.47 -14.28 27.64
N ILE A 46 21.52 -13.64 27.12
CA ILE A 46 21.95 -13.79 25.72
C ILE A 46 23.08 -14.82 25.72
N ASP A 47 22.83 -15.99 25.14
CA ASP A 47 23.86 -17.01 24.92
C ASP A 47 24.65 -16.73 23.63
N ASN A 48 25.64 -17.57 23.34
CA ASN A 48 26.52 -17.38 22.18
C ASN A 48 25.77 -17.48 20.85
N GLU A 49 24.72 -18.30 20.76
CA GLU A 49 23.97 -18.50 19.52
C GLU A 49 23.10 -17.27 19.23
N LEU A 50 22.40 -16.76 20.25
CA LEU A 50 21.63 -15.53 20.13
C LEU A 50 22.52 -14.31 19.87
N ASP A 51 23.71 -14.25 20.48
CA ASP A 51 24.72 -13.22 20.21
C ASP A 51 25.18 -13.24 18.75
N GLU A 52 25.45 -14.43 18.20
CA GLU A 52 25.86 -14.61 16.80
C GLU A 52 24.75 -14.17 15.83
N LEU A 53 23.50 -14.56 16.08
CA LEU A 53 22.34 -14.16 15.26
C LEU A 53 22.10 -12.65 15.26
N LEU A 54 22.41 -11.97 16.37
CA LEU A 54 22.27 -10.52 16.50
C LEU A 54 23.54 -9.74 16.08
N THR A 55 24.59 -10.43 15.64
CA THR A 55 25.85 -9.84 15.21
C THR A 55 25.95 -9.79 13.68
N TYR A 56 25.61 -8.64 13.11
CA TYR A 56 25.67 -8.40 11.67
C TYR A 56 26.07 -6.95 11.37
N GLY A 57 26.62 -6.71 10.18
CA GLY A 57 27.03 -5.37 9.73
C GLY A 57 28.44 -4.97 10.17
N THR A 58 28.72 -3.66 10.14
CA THR A 58 30.04 -3.12 10.48
C THR A 58 30.19 -2.96 11.99
N ALA A 59 31.26 -3.48 12.58
CA ALA A 59 31.52 -3.36 14.00
C ALA A 59 31.55 -1.88 14.46
N PHE A 60 30.96 -1.61 15.62
CA PHE A 60 30.96 -0.29 16.22
C PHE A 60 32.33 0.00 16.85
N MET A 61 33.01 1.04 16.34
CA MET A 61 34.38 1.40 16.77
C MET A 61 34.45 2.74 17.52
N GLU A 62 33.33 3.44 17.66
CA GLU A 62 33.24 4.75 18.31
C GLU A 62 32.93 4.63 19.81
N GLN A 63 32.81 5.77 20.49
CA GLN A 63 32.43 5.82 21.91
C GLN A 63 30.94 6.14 22.09
N GLU A 64 30.30 5.48 23.06
CA GLU A 64 28.96 5.79 23.56
C GLU A 64 29.03 6.97 24.55
N LYS A 65 29.43 8.15 24.05
CA LYS A 65 29.67 9.34 24.86
C LYS A 65 28.83 10.50 24.37
N GLY A 66 28.17 11.20 25.30
CA GLY A 66 27.30 12.34 25.01
C GLY A 66 25.86 12.11 25.50
N GLN A 67 24.95 12.99 25.08
CA GLN A 67 23.52 12.80 25.33
C GLN A 67 22.98 11.69 24.43
N LEU A 68 22.33 10.69 25.01
CA LEU A 68 21.64 9.63 24.29
C LEU A 68 20.34 10.14 23.67
N PHE A 69 20.10 9.76 22.42
CA PHE A 69 18.83 9.81 21.71
C PHE A 69 18.57 8.41 21.15
N LEU A 70 17.76 7.62 21.84
CA LEU A 70 17.32 6.31 21.39
C LEU A 70 16.10 6.46 20.49
N VAL A 71 16.28 6.18 19.20
CA VAL A 71 15.20 6.16 18.20
C VAL A 71 14.72 4.73 18.05
N ILE A 72 13.44 4.50 18.34
CA ILE A 72 12.76 3.19 18.22
C ILE A 72 11.46 3.36 17.43
N PRO A 73 10.84 2.27 16.94
CA PRO A 73 9.47 2.33 16.44
C PRO A 73 8.53 2.95 17.46
N ARG A 74 7.43 3.54 17.00
CA ARG A 74 6.43 4.08 17.92
C ARG A 74 5.85 2.96 18.80
N PRO A 75 5.63 3.21 20.10
CA PRO A 75 4.92 2.25 20.94
C PRO A 75 3.56 1.87 20.34
N GLY A 76 3.23 0.59 20.35
CA GLY A 76 2.05 0.04 19.68
C GLY A 76 2.26 -0.30 18.20
N THR A 77 3.49 -0.18 17.66
CA THR A 77 3.83 -0.62 16.31
C THR A 77 4.91 -1.70 16.35
N LEU A 78 4.87 -2.61 15.38
CA LEU A 78 5.88 -3.65 15.17
C LEU A 78 6.60 -3.41 13.85
N SER A 79 7.93 -3.30 13.86
CA SER A 79 8.67 -3.03 12.61
C SER A 79 8.68 -4.24 11.66
N PRO A 80 8.80 -4.05 10.33
CA PRO A 80 9.06 -5.16 9.39
C PRO A 80 10.35 -5.92 9.71
N TRP A 81 11.35 -5.22 10.26
CA TRP A 81 12.57 -5.85 10.73
C TRP A 81 12.29 -6.82 11.88
N ALA A 82 11.44 -6.45 12.84
CA ALA A 82 11.09 -7.31 13.96
C ALA A 82 10.38 -8.59 13.51
N SER A 83 9.44 -8.50 12.56
CA SER A 83 8.80 -9.70 12.00
C SER A 83 9.81 -10.66 11.37
N LYS A 84 10.68 -10.15 10.50
CA LYS A 84 11.70 -10.99 9.83
C LYS A 84 12.75 -11.53 10.80
N ALA A 85 13.17 -10.73 11.77
CA ALA A 85 14.11 -11.16 12.80
C ALA A 85 13.50 -12.23 13.71
N ALA A 86 12.23 -12.09 14.09
CA ALA A 86 11.51 -13.11 14.85
C ALA A 86 11.43 -14.44 14.09
N ASP A 87 11.11 -14.41 12.78
CA ASP A 87 11.11 -15.61 11.94
C ASP A 87 12.50 -16.29 11.90
N ILE A 88 13.58 -15.51 11.75
CA ILE A 88 14.96 -16.05 11.79
C ILE A 88 15.25 -16.71 13.14
N LEU A 89 14.93 -16.05 14.25
CA LEU A 89 15.18 -16.55 15.59
C LEU A 89 14.40 -17.85 15.85
N HIS A 90 13.12 -17.87 15.49
CA HIS A 90 12.28 -19.06 15.61
C HIS A 90 12.84 -20.23 14.79
N HIS A 91 13.27 -19.98 13.54
CA HIS A 91 13.88 -21.02 12.70
C HIS A 91 15.26 -21.48 13.17
N ALA A 92 15.98 -20.65 13.94
CA ALA A 92 17.20 -21.02 14.63
C ALA A 92 16.93 -21.77 15.96
N GLY A 93 15.67 -22.09 16.28
CA GLY A 93 15.31 -22.86 17.48
C GLY A 93 15.23 -22.03 18.77
N GLN A 94 15.22 -20.70 18.65
CA GLN A 94 14.98 -19.83 19.80
C GLN A 94 13.51 -19.93 20.26
N PRO A 95 13.20 -19.67 21.55
CA PRO A 95 11.84 -19.82 22.07
C PRO A 95 10.82 -18.93 21.35
N ASP A 96 9.62 -19.46 21.09
CA ASP A 96 8.51 -18.69 20.49
C ASP A 96 8.07 -17.49 21.32
N THR A 97 8.42 -17.47 22.60
CA THR A 97 8.18 -16.34 23.51
C THR A 97 9.17 -15.19 23.33
N LEU A 98 10.24 -15.39 22.55
CA LEU A 98 11.26 -14.37 22.28
C LEU A 98 10.71 -13.32 21.31
N VAL A 99 10.51 -12.11 21.81
CA VAL A 99 10.17 -10.95 21.00
C VAL A 99 11.40 -10.10 20.81
N VAL A 100 11.65 -9.67 19.58
CA VAL A 100 12.80 -8.86 19.19
C VAL A 100 12.35 -7.58 18.49
N GLU A 101 12.99 -6.47 18.81
CA GLU A 101 12.86 -5.22 18.06
C GLU A 101 14.22 -4.52 17.96
N ARG A 102 14.37 -3.57 17.03
CA ARG A 102 15.60 -2.81 16.84
C ARG A 102 15.39 -1.31 16.99
N GLY A 103 16.23 -0.70 17.82
CA GLY A 103 16.41 0.75 17.90
C GLY A 103 17.73 1.21 17.30
N THR A 104 17.86 2.52 17.11
CA THR A 104 19.14 3.19 16.83
C THR A 104 19.43 4.14 17.99
N ALA A 105 20.51 3.88 18.72
CA ALA A 105 21.00 4.78 19.75
C ALA A 105 21.99 5.77 19.12
N TYR A 106 21.68 7.06 19.21
CA TYR A 106 22.58 8.14 18.85
C TYR A 106 23.17 8.76 20.11
N TRP A 107 24.48 8.98 20.15
CA TRP A 107 25.13 9.78 21.19
C TRP A 107 25.65 11.07 20.59
N ILE A 108 25.14 12.20 21.11
CA ILE A 108 25.53 13.54 20.66
C ILE A 108 26.44 14.18 21.71
N GLN A 109 27.68 14.45 21.34
CA GLN A 109 28.64 15.18 22.18
C GLN A 109 28.50 16.68 21.93
N CYS A 110 28.41 17.44 23.02
CA CYS A 110 28.26 18.89 22.98
C CYS A 110 29.22 19.55 23.96
N LYS A 111 29.65 20.78 23.64
CA LYS A 111 30.50 21.62 24.52
C LYS A 111 29.85 21.95 25.87
N SER A 112 28.53 21.99 25.91
CA SER A 112 27.71 22.30 27.07
C SER A 112 26.48 21.39 27.11
N ALA A 113 25.83 21.30 28.26
CA ALA A 113 24.57 20.57 28.40
C ALA A 113 23.51 21.15 27.44
N LEU A 114 22.72 20.27 26.82
CA LEU A 114 21.62 20.63 25.94
C LEU A 114 20.41 21.09 26.76
N SER A 115 19.76 22.18 26.35
CA SER A 115 18.43 22.54 26.84
C SER A 115 17.38 21.57 26.29
N GLU A 116 16.18 21.56 26.87
CA GLU A 116 15.08 20.71 26.38
C GLU A 116 14.64 21.10 24.96
N GLU A 117 14.62 22.40 24.64
CA GLU A 117 14.32 22.88 23.29
C GLU A 117 15.36 22.41 22.27
N ALA A 118 16.64 22.44 22.65
CA ALA A 118 17.71 21.92 21.81
C ALA A 118 17.58 20.41 21.57
N LYS A 119 17.19 19.64 22.59
CA LYS A 119 16.91 18.20 22.43
C LYS A 119 15.76 17.96 21.45
N VAL A 120 14.65 18.70 21.55
CA VAL A 120 13.52 18.57 20.63
C VAL A 120 13.94 18.86 19.18
N GLN A 121 14.71 19.91 18.95
CA GLN A 121 15.21 20.26 17.62
C GLN A 121 16.15 19.19 17.04
N LEU A 122 17.08 18.67 17.84
CA LEU A 122 17.99 17.62 17.40
C LEU A 122 17.23 16.31 17.15
N ALA A 123 16.29 15.93 18.03
CA ALA A 123 15.47 14.74 17.87
C ALA A 123 14.72 14.75 16.53
N ALA A 124 14.18 15.90 16.10
CA ALA A 124 13.48 16.04 14.82
C ALA A 124 14.34 15.70 13.58
N GLU A 125 15.67 15.81 13.67
CA GLU A 125 16.59 15.41 12.58
C GLU A 125 17.00 13.93 12.62
N LEU A 126 16.74 13.23 13.74
CA LEU A 126 17.21 11.86 13.97
C LEU A 126 16.18 10.78 13.64
N HIS A 127 14.90 11.15 13.55
CA HIS A 127 13.81 10.19 13.42
C HIS A 127 12.74 10.68 12.43
N ASP A 128 11.98 9.71 11.92
CA ASP A 128 10.72 9.99 11.24
C ASP A 128 9.59 10.05 12.28
N ARG A 129 9.01 11.24 12.47
CA ARG A 129 7.91 11.47 13.42
C ARG A 129 6.67 10.60 13.18
N MET A 130 6.48 10.12 11.95
CA MET A 130 5.31 9.33 11.57
C MET A 130 5.45 7.87 12.03
N THR A 131 6.67 7.32 12.02
CA THR A 131 6.92 5.89 12.30
C THR A 131 7.73 5.62 13.57
N GLN A 132 8.44 6.62 14.08
CA GLN A 132 9.42 6.45 15.16
C GLN A 132 9.15 7.39 16.34
N ALA A 133 9.76 7.08 17.47
CA ALA A 133 9.77 7.91 18.68
C ALA A 133 11.19 7.99 19.25
N VAL A 134 11.47 9.08 19.97
CA VAL A 134 12.79 9.34 20.57
C VAL A 134 12.70 9.30 22.09
N PHE A 135 13.62 8.55 22.71
CA PHE A 135 13.78 8.45 24.15
C PHE A 135 15.20 8.83 24.55
N TYR A 136 15.38 9.31 25.78
CA TYR A 136 16.68 9.73 26.30
C TYR A 136 17.28 8.72 27.29
N ASP A 137 16.60 7.59 27.48
CA ASP A 137 16.95 6.50 28.40
C ASP A 137 16.54 5.17 27.74
N GLU A 138 17.45 4.22 27.73
CA GLU A 138 17.25 2.91 27.12
C GLU A 138 16.20 2.07 27.84
N GLN A 139 16.04 2.25 29.15
CA GLN A 139 15.05 1.52 29.93
C GLN A 139 13.61 1.86 29.50
N LYS A 140 13.40 3.05 28.92
CA LYS A 140 12.09 3.47 28.39
C LYS A 140 11.65 2.66 27.17
N ALA A 141 12.56 1.96 26.50
CA ALA A 141 12.22 1.08 25.38
C ALA A 141 11.33 -0.11 25.77
N SER A 142 11.21 -0.41 27.07
CA SER A 142 10.26 -1.39 27.60
C SER A 142 8.80 -1.11 27.25
N CYS A 143 8.47 0.14 26.87
CA CYS A 143 7.14 0.51 26.40
C CYS A 143 6.71 -0.20 25.10
N LEU A 144 7.65 -0.69 24.28
CA LEU A 144 7.35 -1.46 23.06
C LEU A 144 6.67 -2.81 23.36
N PHE A 145 6.88 -3.31 24.57
CA PHE A 145 6.52 -4.66 24.99
C PHE A 145 5.30 -4.70 25.93
N VAL A 146 4.55 -3.59 26.00
CA VAL A 146 3.36 -3.48 26.85
C VAL A 146 2.18 -4.14 26.14
N HIS A 147 1.69 -5.24 26.70
CA HIS A 147 0.48 -5.89 26.22
C HIS A 147 -0.77 -5.15 26.73
N GLN A 148 -1.63 -4.74 25.80
CA GLN A 148 -2.94 -4.18 26.11
C GLN A 148 -4.01 -5.27 26.11
N GLN A 149 -5.01 -5.11 26.97
CA GLN A 149 -6.21 -5.95 26.92
C GLN A 149 -7.10 -5.51 25.74
N PRO A 150 -7.78 -6.44 25.05
CA PRO A 150 -8.73 -6.12 24.00
C PRO A 150 -9.76 -5.08 24.46
N GLN A 151 -9.92 -3.99 23.70
CA GLN A 151 -10.99 -3.02 23.96
C GLN A 151 -12.37 -3.62 23.65
N PRO A 152 -13.42 -3.22 24.38
CA PRO A 152 -14.75 -3.80 24.23
C PRO A 152 -15.44 -3.36 22.92
N LEU A 153 -16.35 -4.20 22.44
CA LEU A 153 -17.29 -3.87 21.35
C LEU A 153 -18.17 -2.69 21.76
N ALA A 154 -18.34 -1.69 20.87
CA ALA A 154 -19.26 -0.59 21.11
C ALA A 154 -20.55 -0.74 20.29
N ARG A 155 -21.67 -0.30 20.87
CA ARG A 155 -22.98 -0.25 20.21
C ARG A 155 -23.50 1.17 20.20
N ILE A 156 -24.10 1.58 19.09
CA ILE A 156 -24.60 2.94 18.90
C ILE A 156 -26.11 2.90 19.10
N ASP A 157 -26.62 3.69 20.05
CA ASP A 157 -28.02 3.60 20.50
C ASP A 157 -29.03 4.29 19.56
N ILE A 158 -29.23 3.70 18.39
CA ILE A 158 -30.24 4.16 17.42
C ILE A 158 -31.66 3.86 17.90
N LEU A 159 -31.89 2.77 18.64
CA LEU A 159 -33.22 2.43 19.15
C LEU A 159 -33.72 3.43 20.19
N GLY A 160 -32.85 3.88 21.11
CA GLY A 160 -33.20 4.83 22.17
C GLY A 160 -33.09 6.29 21.75
N ALA A 161 -32.01 6.67 21.07
CA ALA A 161 -31.70 8.07 20.73
C ALA A 161 -31.86 8.41 19.24
N GLY A 162 -32.28 7.44 18.41
CA GLY A 162 -32.59 7.66 17.00
C GLY A 162 -31.39 8.10 16.17
N ARG A 163 -31.70 8.83 15.09
CA ARG A 163 -30.72 9.34 14.12
C ARG A 163 -29.57 10.13 14.73
N GLN A 164 -29.81 10.88 15.80
CA GLN A 164 -28.80 11.74 16.45
C GLN A 164 -27.64 10.94 17.04
N ALA A 165 -27.90 9.73 17.54
CA ALA A 165 -26.85 8.84 18.06
C ALA A 165 -25.82 8.49 16.97
N LEU A 166 -26.29 8.19 15.76
CA LEU A 166 -25.42 7.86 14.64
C LEU A 166 -24.68 9.09 14.11
N GLU A 167 -25.31 10.27 14.08
CA GLU A 167 -24.62 11.51 13.70
C GLU A 167 -23.48 11.87 14.66
N GLN A 168 -23.71 11.67 15.96
CA GLN A 168 -22.69 11.89 16.97
C GLN A 168 -21.54 10.89 16.81
N ALA A 169 -21.86 9.59 16.69
CA ALA A 169 -20.85 8.54 16.49
C ALA A 169 -20.04 8.77 15.20
N ASN A 170 -20.68 9.19 14.11
CA ASN A 170 -20.01 9.52 12.84
C ASN A 170 -18.95 10.63 13.00
N ARG A 171 -19.24 11.66 13.79
CA ARG A 171 -18.29 12.75 14.08
C ARG A 171 -17.17 12.34 15.02
N GLU A 172 -17.48 11.55 16.05
CA GLU A 172 -16.52 11.15 17.08
C GLU A 172 -15.56 10.07 16.59
N ARG A 173 -16.06 9.10 15.82
CA ARG A 173 -15.32 7.93 15.35
C ARG A 173 -14.85 8.03 13.90
N GLY A 174 -15.25 9.08 13.19
CA GLY A 174 -14.73 9.39 11.86
C GLY A 174 -15.17 8.43 10.75
N PHE A 175 -16.39 7.88 10.82
CA PHE A 175 -16.90 6.98 9.76
C PHE A 175 -17.08 7.69 8.40
N ALA A 176 -17.11 9.03 8.38
CA ALA A 176 -17.28 9.85 7.17
C ALA A 176 -18.57 9.53 6.36
N LEU A 177 -19.64 9.12 7.04
CA LEU A 177 -20.94 8.84 6.44
C LEU A 177 -21.63 10.14 6.00
N SER A 178 -22.26 10.12 4.83
CA SER A 178 -23.17 11.17 4.34
C SER A 178 -24.54 11.11 5.05
N ALA A 179 -25.33 12.19 4.91
CA ALA A 179 -26.66 12.25 5.51
C ALA A 179 -27.59 11.12 5.03
N ASP A 180 -27.56 10.81 3.73
CA ASP A 180 -28.38 9.74 3.13
C ASP A 180 -27.93 8.34 3.61
N GLU A 181 -26.64 8.14 3.83
CA GLU A 181 -26.10 6.89 4.38
C GLU A 181 -26.48 6.71 5.85
N ILE A 182 -26.51 7.79 6.63
CA ILE A 182 -27.01 7.79 8.00
C ILE A 182 -28.50 7.40 8.03
N ASP A 183 -29.31 7.99 7.15
CA ASP A 183 -30.74 7.66 7.05
C ASP A 183 -30.96 6.20 6.67
N TYR A 184 -30.21 5.71 5.68
CA TYR A 184 -30.22 4.32 5.25
C TYR A 184 -29.89 3.36 6.39
N LEU A 185 -28.84 3.63 7.16
CA LEU A 185 -28.44 2.78 8.29
C LEU A 185 -29.50 2.81 9.39
N VAL A 186 -30.00 3.99 9.77
CA VAL A 186 -31.05 4.13 10.79
C VAL A 186 -32.29 3.33 10.40
N GLU A 187 -32.78 3.45 9.17
CA GLU A 187 -33.94 2.71 8.68
C GLU A 187 -33.73 1.19 8.77
N ASN A 188 -32.56 0.71 8.32
CA ASN A 188 -32.27 -0.72 8.33
C ASN A 188 -32.11 -1.28 9.74
N PHE A 189 -31.41 -0.60 10.64
CA PHE A 189 -31.23 -1.07 12.02
C PHE A 189 -32.51 -0.98 12.86
N LEU A 190 -33.40 -0.01 12.58
CA LEU A 190 -34.76 0.00 13.15
C LEU A 190 -35.57 -1.20 12.68
N ARG A 191 -35.48 -1.57 11.39
CA ARG A 191 -36.14 -2.76 10.84
C ARG A 191 -35.58 -4.07 11.43
N LEU A 192 -34.27 -4.12 11.67
CA LEU A 192 -33.61 -5.24 12.35
C LEU A 192 -33.88 -5.29 13.86
N GLN A 193 -34.52 -4.26 14.43
CA GLN A 193 -34.86 -4.15 15.85
C GLN A 193 -33.65 -4.31 16.79
N ARG A 194 -32.47 -3.83 16.36
CA ARG A 194 -31.25 -3.84 17.18
C ARG A 194 -30.36 -2.65 16.89
N ASN A 195 -29.52 -2.31 17.87
CA ASN A 195 -28.49 -1.29 17.69
C ASN A 195 -27.31 -1.84 16.85
N PRO A 196 -26.76 -1.04 15.92
CA PRO A 196 -25.54 -1.40 15.21
C PRO A 196 -24.33 -1.43 16.14
N THR A 197 -23.37 -2.29 15.81
CA THR A 197 -22.03 -2.21 16.40
C THR A 197 -21.17 -1.17 15.68
N ASP A 198 -20.11 -0.71 16.33
CA ASP A 198 -19.10 0.12 15.66
C ASP A 198 -18.36 -0.62 14.53
N VAL A 199 -18.19 -1.94 14.65
CA VAL A 199 -17.65 -2.81 13.58
C VAL A 199 -18.52 -2.74 12.33
N GLU A 200 -19.83 -2.91 12.48
CA GLU A 200 -20.80 -2.87 11.38
C GLU A 200 -20.81 -1.52 10.67
N LEU A 201 -20.74 -0.43 11.43
CA LEU A 201 -20.72 0.93 10.89
C LEU A 201 -19.41 1.25 10.18
N MET A 202 -18.27 0.84 10.74
CA MET A 202 -16.96 1.02 10.10
C MET A 202 -16.86 0.19 8.81
N MET A 203 -17.29 -1.08 8.85
CA MET A 203 -17.35 -1.95 7.68
C MET A 203 -18.22 -1.34 6.58
N PHE A 204 -19.43 -0.86 6.92
CA PHE A 204 -20.30 -0.19 5.95
C PHE A 204 -19.67 1.08 5.38
N ALA A 205 -19.04 1.91 6.22
CA ALA A 205 -18.40 3.16 5.79
C ALA A 205 -17.27 2.91 4.78
N GLN A 206 -16.44 1.89 5.03
CA GLN A 206 -15.33 1.53 4.15
C GLN A 206 -15.84 0.97 2.82
N ALA A 207 -16.74 -0.02 2.88
CA ALA A 207 -17.34 -0.65 1.70
C ALA A 207 -18.15 0.34 0.84
N ASN A 208 -18.64 1.44 1.42
CA ASN A 208 -19.40 2.48 0.74
C ASN A 208 -18.63 3.81 0.59
N SER A 209 -17.32 3.82 0.77
CA SER A 209 -16.47 4.99 0.48
C SER A 209 -16.43 5.32 -1.01
N GLU A 210 -15.99 6.53 -1.38
CA GLU A 210 -15.78 6.87 -2.80
C GLU A 210 -14.71 5.97 -3.42
N HIS A 211 -13.66 5.65 -2.65
CA HIS A 211 -12.58 4.76 -3.04
C HIS A 211 -13.08 3.36 -3.44
N CYS A 212 -13.96 2.74 -2.65
CA CYS A 212 -14.43 1.37 -2.94
C CYS A 212 -15.59 1.37 -3.95
N ARG A 213 -16.56 2.29 -3.85
CA ARG A 213 -17.77 2.27 -4.71
C ARG A 213 -17.63 3.02 -6.02
N HIS A 214 -16.60 3.84 -6.19
CA HIS A 214 -16.39 4.63 -7.39
C HIS A 214 -17.66 5.43 -7.76
N LYS A 215 -18.27 6.14 -6.79
CA LYS A 215 -19.60 6.75 -6.97
C LYS A 215 -19.58 7.80 -8.07
N ILE A 216 -18.48 8.57 -8.22
CA ILE A 216 -18.29 9.54 -9.29
C ILE A 216 -18.26 8.86 -10.66
N PHE A 217 -17.54 7.74 -10.80
CA PHE A 217 -17.45 6.98 -12.05
C PHE A 217 -18.79 6.37 -12.45
N ASN A 218 -19.63 6.04 -11.47
CA ASN A 218 -20.96 5.48 -11.67
C ASN A 218 -22.08 6.54 -11.68
N ALA A 219 -21.80 7.82 -11.43
CA ALA A 219 -22.81 8.87 -11.34
C ALA A 219 -23.60 9.09 -12.64
N SER A 220 -24.78 9.68 -12.52
CA SER A 220 -25.44 10.38 -13.64
C SER A 220 -24.90 11.81 -13.73
N TRP A 221 -24.83 12.34 -14.95
CA TRP A 221 -24.22 13.63 -15.23
C TRP A 221 -25.18 14.53 -15.99
N ARG A 222 -25.31 15.77 -15.54
CA ARG A 222 -25.86 16.89 -16.31
C ARG A 222 -24.74 17.91 -16.52
N ILE A 223 -24.44 18.21 -17.78
CA ILE A 223 -23.36 19.13 -18.17
C ILE A 223 -24.00 20.26 -18.98
N ASP A 224 -23.81 21.50 -18.54
CA ASP A 224 -24.39 22.70 -19.19
C ASP A 224 -25.90 22.60 -19.39
N GLY A 225 -26.60 22.05 -18.39
CA GLY A 225 -28.04 21.82 -18.42
C GLY A 225 -28.50 20.61 -19.25
N GLN A 226 -27.60 19.88 -19.89
CA GLN A 226 -27.92 18.70 -20.70
C GLN A 226 -27.59 17.39 -19.99
N GLU A 227 -28.60 16.53 -19.84
CA GLU A 227 -28.46 15.18 -19.30
C GLU A 227 -27.58 14.32 -20.22
N GLN A 228 -26.61 13.62 -19.63
CA GLN A 228 -25.67 12.77 -20.36
C GLN A 228 -26.14 11.31 -20.34
N PRO A 229 -26.05 10.58 -21.46
CA PRO A 229 -26.63 9.25 -21.58
C PRO A 229 -25.82 8.15 -20.88
N ARG A 230 -24.56 8.41 -20.51
CA ARG A 230 -23.62 7.43 -19.97
C ARG A 230 -22.91 7.99 -18.74
N SER A 231 -22.62 7.11 -17.77
CA SER A 231 -21.63 7.42 -16.74
C SER A 231 -20.22 7.35 -17.30
N LEU A 232 -19.22 7.82 -16.53
CA LEU A 232 -17.82 7.66 -16.90
C LEU A 232 -17.46 6.19 -17.10
N PHE A 233 -17.85 5.32 -16.17
CA PHE A 233 -17.56 3.89 -16.29
C PHE A 233 -18.26 3.23 -17.48
N ALA A 234 -19.48 3.67 -17.82
CA ALA A 234 -20.17 3.19 -19.03
C ALA A 234 -19.46 3.65 -20.32
N MET A 235 -18.83 4.83 -20.32
CA MET A 235 -17.97 5.25 -21.44
C MET A 235 -16.70 4.41 -21.55
N ILE A 236 -16.10 4.02 -20.42
CA ILE A 236 -14.95 3.10 -20.41
C ILE A 236 -15.36 1.71 -20.91
N ARG A 237 -16.45 1.12 -20.41
CA ARG A 237 -16.96 -0.18 -20.89
C ARG A 237 -17.30 -0.19 -22.38
N HIS A 238 -17.63 0.96 -22.95
CA HIS A 238 -17.88 1.07 -24.38
C HIS A 238 -16.67 0.68 -25.23
N THR A 239 -15.44 0.94 -24.76
CA THR A 239 -14.22 0.57 -25.51
C THR A 239 -14.10 -0.96 -25.64
N HIS A 240 -14.43 -1.70 -24.59
CA HIS A 240 -14.48 -3.16 -24.62
C HIS A 240 -15.61 -3.66 -25.54
N GLN A 241 -16.78 -3.03 -25.52
CA GLN A 241 -17.88 -3.39 -26.43
C GLN A 241 -17.53 -3.20 -27.91
N THR A 242 -16.74 -2.17 -28.24
CA THR A 242 -16.35 -1.87 -29.62
C THR A 242 -15.07 -2.56 -30.08
N SER A 243 -14.17 -2.87 -29.14
CA SER A 243 -12.78 -3.30 -29.42
C SER A 243 -12.28 -4.39 -28.48
N GLY A 244 -13.16 -5.27 -27.99
CA GLY A 244 -12.84 -6.31 -27.00
C GLY A 244 -12.19 -7.59 -27.54
N ALA A 245 -11.76 -7.63 -28.80
CA ALA A 245 -11.15 -8.84 -29.37
C ALA A 245 -9.86 -9.20 -28.60
N GLY A 246 -9.75 -10.46 -28.18
CA GLY A 246 -8.61 -10.95 -27.40
C GLY A 246 -8.67 -10.64 -25.90
N VAL A 247 -9.73 -9.99 -25.41
CA VAL A 247 -9.98 -9.82 -23.96
C VAL A 247 -10.65 -11.08 -23.42
N LEU A 248 -10.05 -11.67 -22.40
CA LEU A 248 -10.54 -12.88 -21.72
C LEU A 248 -11.29 -12.54 -20.41
N SER A 249 -10.90 -11.45 -19.74
CA SER A 249 -11.58 -10.92 -18.55
C SER A 249 -11.45 -9.40 -18.49
N ALA A 250 -12.55 -8.70 -18.21
CA ALA A 250 -12.57 -7.26 -17.99
C ALA A 250 -13.74 -6.85 -17.09
N TYR A 251 -13.47 -6.00 -16.10
CA TYR A 251 -14.46 -5.44 -15.16
C TYR A 251 -15.21 -6.48 -14.31
N SER A 252 -14.63 -7.67 -14.15
CA SER A 252 -15.18 -8.79 -13.39
C SER A 252 -14.15 -9.39 -12.42
N ASP A 253 -13.01 -8.73 -12.25
CA ASP A 253 -11.92 -9.12 -11.35
C ASP A 253 -11.02 -7.90 -11.07
N ASN A 254 -10.05 -8.08 -10.19
CA ASN A 254 -9.11 -7.02 -9.80
C ASN A 254 -8.14 -6.63 -10.92
N ALA A 255 -7.90 -7.51 -11.90
CA ALA A 255 -7.11 -7.22 -13.09
C ALA A 255 -7.86 -7.61 -14.37
N SER A 256 -7.45 -7.01 -15.49
CA SER A 256 -7.91 -7.42 -16.82
C SER A 256 -7.00 -8.51 -17.38
N VAL A 257 -7.55 -9.39 -18.22
CA VAL A 257 -6.79 -10.47 -18.86
C VAL A 257 -7.01 -10.44 -20.37
N ILE A 258 -5.91 -10.54 -21.13
CA ILE A 258 -5.92 -10.69 -22.59
C ILE A 258 -5.21 -11.97 -23.01
N ALA A 259 -5.55 -12.47 -24.20
CA ALA A 259 -4.88 -13.61 -24.80
C ALA A 259 -3.40 -13.28 -25.07
N GLY A 260 -2.50 -14.13 -24.58
CA GLY A 260 -1.08 -14.10 -24.90
C GLY A 260 -0.69 -15.21 -25.88
N HIS A 261 0.53 -15.71 -25.75
CA HIS A 261 1.11 -16.66 -26.69
C HIS A 261 1.13 -18.09 -26.13
N THR A 262 0.99 -19.09 -27.00
CA THR A 262 1.34 -20.48 -26.65
C THR A 262 2.86 -20.63 -26.66
N ALA A 263 3.43 -21.00 -25.52
CA ALA A 263 4.86 -21.18 -25.35
C ALA A 263 5.13 -22.17 -24.20
N PRO A 264 6.33 -22.78 -24.13
CA PRO A 264 6.67 -23.72 -23.07
C PRO A 264 6.83 -22.99 -21.74
N ARG A 265 5.85 -23.06 -20.84
CA ARG A 265 5.93 -22.47 -19.50
C ARG A 265 6.82 -23.32 -18.60
N TRP A 266 7.78 -22.71 -17.92
CA TRP A 266 8.66 -23.39 -16.96
C TRP A 266 7.99 -23.48 -15.60
N ILE A 267 7.58 -24.68 -15.18
CA ILE A 267 6.75 -24.91 -14.00
C ILE A 267 7.44 -25.92 -13.08
N ARG A 268 7.40 -25.66 -11.77
CA ARG A 268 7.76 -26.64 -10.74
C ARG A 268 6.56 -27.53 -10.45
N HIS A 269 6.69 -28.84 -10.68
CA HIS A 269 5.65 -29.81 -10.37
C HIS A 269 5.64 -30.20 -8.89
N GLY A 270 4.58 -30.88 -8.44
CA GLY A 270 4.41 -31.32 -7.06
C GLY A 270 5.49 -32.28 -6.56
N ASP A 271 6.20 -32.97 -7.45
CA ASP A 271 7.37 -33.81 -7.14
C ASP A 271 8.67 -33.01 -6.97
N GLY A 272 8.61 -31.68 -7.08
CA GLY A 272 9.72 -30.76 -6.94
C GLY A 272 10.60 -30.60 -8.18
N ARG A 273 10.31 -31.30 -9.28
CA ARG A 273 11.05 -31.15 -10.54
C ARG A 273 10.49 -30.00 -11.37
N TYR A 274 11.37 -29.31 -12.09
CA TYR A 274 10.96 -28.31 -13.06
C TYR A 274 10.89 -28.92 -14.46
N ASN A 275 9.81 -28.63 -15.19
CA ASN A 275 9.65 -29.02 -16.58
C ASN A 275 8.98 -27.90 -17.38
N TYR A 276 9.08 -28.01 -18.70
CA TYR A 276 8.32 -27.18 -19.63
C TYR A 276 6.96 -27.80 -19.92
N VAL A 277 5.93 -26.95 -19.94
CA VAL A 277 4.58 -27.29 -20.37
C VAL A 277 4.18 -26.34 -21.49
N ASP A 278 3.99 -26.83 -22.71
CA ASP A 278 3.49 -26.02 -23.82
C ASP A 278 2.00 -25.72 -23.64
N GLU A 279 1.67 -24.47 -23.34
CA GLU A 279 0.31 -24.01 -23.10
C GLU A 279 0.15 -22.51 -23.43
N PRO A 280 -1.09 -22.00 -23.58
CA PRO A 280 -1.34 -20.57 -23.61
C PRO A 280 -0.85 -19.88 -22.34
N ILE A 281 0.00 -18.87 -22.50
CA ILE A 281 0.47 -17.98 -21.43
C ILE A 281 -0.24 -16.64 -21.63
N HIS A 282 -1.41 -16.46 -21.01
CA HIS A 282 -2.16 -15.22 -21.11
C HIS A 282 -1.55 -14.12 -20.26
N ILE A 283 -1.96 -12.88 -20.54
CA ILE A 283 -1.38 -11.69 -19.94
C ILE A 283 -2.47 -11.02 -19.12
N LEU A 284 -2.23 -10.89 -17.81
CA LEU A 284 -3.03 -10.02 -16.95
C LEU A 284 -2.36 -8.66 -16.83
N MET A 285 -3.13 -7.60 -16.58
CA MET A 285 -2.59 -6.26 -16.35
C MET A 285 -3.43 -5.44 -15.36
N LYS A 286 -2.73 -4.71 -14.49
CA LYS A 286 -3.29 -3.81 -13.49
C LYS A 286 -2.40 -2.58 -13.30
N VAL A 287 -3.01 -1.48 -12.92
CA VAL A 287 -2.34 -0.24 -12.48
C VAL A 287 -3.18 0.38 -11.38
N GLU A 288 -2.55 0.75 -10.28
CA GLU A 288 -3.16 1.41 -9.13
C GLU A 288 -2.42 2.69 -8.74
N THR A 289 -2.98 3.43 -7.79
CA THR A 289 -2.36 4.63 -7.23
C THR A 289 -2.38 4.62 -5.72
N HIS A 290 -1.34 5.16 -5.09
CA HIS A 290 -1.22 5.22 -3.64
C HIS A 290 -0.91 6.64 -3.13
N ASN A 291 -1.70 7.59 -3.64
CA ASN A 291 -1.42 9.03 -3.60
C ASN A 291 -1.41 9.64 -2.19
N HIS A 292 -2.49 9.40 -1.40
CA HIS A 292 -2.65 10.05 -0.10
C HIS A 292 -1.59 9.57 0.91
N PRO A 293 -1.38 8.26 1.10
CA PRO A 293 -0.36 7.76 2.04
C PRO A 293 1.05 8.15 1.61
N THR A 294 1.35 8.18 0.30
CA THR A 294 2.66 8.65 -0.19
C THR A 294 2.89 10.13 0.14
N GLY A 295 1.83 10.94 0.16
CA GLY A 295 1.92 12.34 0.60
C GLY A 295 2.19 12.51 2.10
N ILE A 296 1.96 11.49 2.92
CA ILE A 296 2.16 11.52 4.39
C ILE A 296 3.46 10.83 4.79
N ALA A 297 3.64 9.57 4.37
CA ALA A 297 4.80 8.73 4.64
C ALA A 297 5.30 8.11 3.32
N PRO A 298 6.17 8.81 2.55
CA PRO A 298 6.40 8.46 1.16
C PRO A 298 6.99 7.07 0.93
N PHE A 299 7.92 6.62 1.78
CA PHE A 299 8.52 5.29 1.65
C PHE A 299 7.45 4.20 1.75
N ALA A 300 6.74 4.15 2.87
CA ALA A 300 5.73 3.13 3.13
C ALA A 300 4.57 3.23 2.13
N GLY A 301 4.08 4.44 1.84
CA GLY A 301 3.00 4.63 0.88
C GLY A 301 3.33 4.15 -0.53
N ALA A 302 4.57 4.34 -0.99
CA ALA A 302 5.02 3.84 -2.28
C ALA A 302 5.26 2.32 -2.27
N ALA A 303 5.80 1.78 -1.17
CA ALA A 303 6.03 0.35 -1.01
C ALA A 303 4.70 -0.43 -1.03
N THR A 304 3.72 -0.02 -0.24
CA THR A 304 2.40 -0.67 -0.20
C THR A 304 1.57 -0.39 -1.44
N GLY A 305 1.83 0.71 -2.16
CA GLY A 305 1.30 0.91 -3.52
C GLY A 305 1.74 -0.19 -4.48
N ALA A 306 3.02 -0.56 -4.45
CA ALA A 306 3.51 -1.70 -5.23
C ALA A 306 2.96 -3.04 -4.71
N GLY A 307 2.92 -3.24 -3.40
CA GLY A 307 2.40 -4.47 -2.80
C GLY A 307 0.93 -4.72 -3.12
N GLY A 308 0.05 -3.75 -2.88
CA GLY A 308 -1.38 -3.88 -3.20
C GLY A 308 -1.63 -4.28 -4.64
N GLU A 309 -0.94 -3.63 -5.56
CA GLU A 309 -1.05 -3.94 -7.00
C GLU A 309 -0.49 -5.33 -7.36
N ILE A 310 0.59 -5.77 -6.72
CA ILE A 310 1.11 -7.14 -6.87
C ILE A 310 0.10 -8.18 -6.36
N ARG A 311 -0.60 -7.89 -5.26
CA ARG A 311 -1.66 -8.77 -4.74
C ARG A 311 -2.81 -8.92 -5.72
N ASP A 312 -3.23 -7.83 -6.34
CA ASP A 312 -4.27 -7.87 -7.38
C ASP A 312 -3.87 -8.75 -8.56
N GLU A 313 -2.62 -8.64 -9.00
CA GLU A 313 -2.09 -9.52 -10.02
C GLU A 313 -2.19 -10.99 -9.55
N GLY A 314 -1.59 -11.32 -8.39
CA GLY A 314 -1.59 -12.68 -7.84
C GLY A 314 -2.98 -13.27 -7.59
N ALA A 315 -3.95 -12.43 -7.21
CA ALA A 315 -5.33 -12.80 -6.93
C ALA A 315 -6.25 -12.82 -8.18
N THR A 316 -5.72 -12.54 -9.37
CA THR A 316 -6.52 -12.61 -10.60
C THR A 316 -6.97 -14.05 -10.87
N GLY A 317 -8.27 -14.24 -11.10
CA GLY A 317 -8.90 -15.52 -11.37
C GLY A 317 -8.77 -16.49 -10.20
N GLN A 318 -8.24 -17.69 -10.47
CA GLN A 318 -7.97 -18.73 -9.45
C GLN A 318 -6.51 -18.73 -8.97
N GLY A 319 -5.82 -17.59 -9.11
CA GLY A 319 -4.40 -17.46 -8.81
C GLY A 319 -3.57 -17.31 -10.08
N SER A 320 -2.66 -16.35 -10.06
CA SER A 320 -1.79 -16.02 -11.20
C SER A 320 -0.36 -15.74 -10.74
N ARG A 321 0.53 -15.35 -11.67
CA ARG A 321 1.90 -14.96 -11.34
C ARG A 321 2.27 -13.57 -11.87
N PRO A 322 2.59 -12.61 -10.98
CA PRO A 322 3.16 -11.32 -11.37
C PRO A 322 4.50 -11.48 -12.07
N LYS A 323 4.77 -10.63 -13.08
CA LYS A 323 5.96 -10.80 -13.94
C LYS A 323 6.84 -9.57 -14.05
N ALA A 324 6.28 -8.40 -14.31
CA ALA A 324 7.05 -7.17 -14.46
C ALA A 324 6.21 -5.95 -14.08
N GLY A 325 6.86 -4.97 -13.46
CA GLY A 325 6.23 -3.76 -12.95
C GLY A 325 6.60 -2.49 -13.72
N LEU A 326 5.83 -1.45 -13.44
CA LEU A 326 6.07 -0.06 -13.78
C LEU A 326 5.82 0.86 -12.57
N THR A 327 6.42 2.05 -12.58
CA THR A 327 6.23 3.02 -11.49
C THR A 327 6.18 4.45 -12.02
N GLY A 328 5.23 5.24 -11.52
CA GLY A 328 5.03 6.63 -11.94
C GLY A 328 4.96 7.60 -10.77
N PHE A 329 5.57 8.78 -10.93
CA PHE A 329 5.48 9.86 -9.94
C PHE A 329 5.10 11.20 -10.57
N SER A 330 4.14 11.91 -9.98
CA SER A 330 3.94 13.36 -10.20
C SER A 330 4.02 14.10 -8.88
N VAL A 331 4.87 15.12 -8.80
CA VAL A 331 5.10 15.94 -7.60
C VAL A 331 5.18 17.44 -7.95
N SER A 332 5.06 18.30 -6.95
CA SER A 332 5.35 19.74 -7.08
C SER A 332 6.83 20.00 -7.39
N ASN A 333 7.27 21.25 -7.45
CA ASN A 333 8.67 21.57 -7.70
C ASN A 333 9.59 21.00 -6.61
N LEU A 334 10.76 20.47 -7.01
CA LEU A 334 11.67 19.81 -6.06
C LEU A 334 12.36 20.83 -5.15
N ARG A 335 12.70 22.00 -5.70
CA ARG A 335 13.40 23.08 -4.98
C ARG A 335 14.62 22.56 -4.22
N MET A 336 15.45 21.82 -4.94
CA MET A 336 16.65 21.20 -4.38
C MET A 336 17.55 22.29 -3.76
N PRO A 337 17.96 22.15 -2.48
CA PRO A 337 18.87 23.09 -1.85
C PRO A 337 20.12 23.29 -2.69
N GLU A 338 20.55 24.55 -2.85
CA GLU A 338 21.71 24.94 -3.65
C GLU A 338 21.58 24.66 -5.16
N PHE A 339 20.40 24.21 -5.64
CA PHE A 339 20.12 23.93 -7.04
C PHE A 339 18.68 24.28 -7.45
N ILE A 340 18.15 25.37 -6.89
CA ILE A 340 16.82 25.89 -7.22
C ILE A 340 16.81 26.37 -8.68
N GLN A 341 15.81 25.93 -9.43
CA GLN A 341 15.66 26.28 -10.85
C GLN A 341 14.87 27.58 -11.04
N PRO A 342 15.08 28.31 -12.15
CA PRO A 342 14.50 29.66 -12.34
C PRO A 342 12.98 29.69 -12.44
N TRP A 343 12.31 28.56 -12.68
CA TRP A 343 10.85 28.45 -12.72
C TRP A 343 10.24 28.05 -11.35
N GLU A 344 11.06 27.73 -10.35
CA GLU A 344 10.57 27.24 -9.07
C GLU A 344 10.31 28.39 -8.09
N GLN A 345 9.10 28.43 -7.53
CA GLN A 345 8.70 29.39 -6.49
C GLN A 345 8.17 28.67 -5.26
N ASP A 346 8.26 29.32 -4.09
CA ASP A 346 7.61 28.86 -2.86
C ASP A 346 6.15 29.30 -2.81
N TYR A 347 5.22 28.35 -2.86
CA TYR A 347 3.80 28.61 -2.62
C TYR A 347 3.34 28.09 -1.24
N GLY A 348 4.27 27.61 -0.41
CA GLY A 348 3.96 26.92 0.84
C GLY A 348 3.33 25.54 0.61
N ARG A 349 3.20 24.75 1.69
CA ARG A 349 2.54 23.44 1.68
C ARG A 349 1.90 23.15 3.04
N PRO A 350 0.91 22.25 3.12
CA PRO A 350 0.44 21.76 4.42
C PRO A 350 1.59 21.11 5.19
N GLY A 351 1.81 21.52 6.45
CA GLY A 351 2.94 21.06 7.27
C GLY A 351 2.92 19.56 7.62
N ARG A 352 1.79 18.88 7.41
CA ARG A 352 1.66 17.43 7.58
C ARG A 352 2.12 16.60 6.40
N MET A 353 2.09 17.14 5.18
CA MET A 353 2.47 16.40 3.97
C MET A 353 3.97 16.48 3.77
N ALA A 354 4.59 15.46 3.20
CA ALA A 354 5.98 15.52 2.75
C ALA A 354 6.12 16.54 1.59
N SER A 355 7.28 17.18 1.51
CA SER A 355 7.67 17.99 0.34
C SER A 355 7.89 17.10 -0.89
N ALA A 356 7.81 17.70 -2.09
CA ALA A 356 8.11 16.99 -3.34
C ALA A 356 9.51 16.36 -3.33
N MET A 357 10.51 17.04 -2.75
CA MET A 357 11.85 16.48 -2.60
C MET A 357 11.88 15.29 -1.66
N GLU A 358 11.23 15.35 -0.49
CA GLU A 358 11.15 14.21 0.43
C GLU A 358 10.44 13.01 -0.23
N ILE A 359 9.36 13.26 -0.97
CA ILE A 359 8.65 12.22 -1.74
C ILE A 359 9.59 11.57 -2.75
N MET A 360 10.33 12.34 -3.54
CA MET A 360 11.24 11.78 -4.56
C MET A 360 12.52 11.17 -3.99
N LEU A 361 12.86 11.45 -2.73
CA LEU A 361 13.97 10.79 -2.04
C LEU A 361 13.56 9.47 -1.38
N GLN A 362 12.33 9.38 -0.87
CA GLN A 362 11.87 8.23 -0.08
C GLN A 362 10.91 7.30 -0.83
N GLY A 363 9.95 7.86 -1.58
CA GLY A 363 8.94 7.09 -2.31
C GLY A 363 9.53 6.10 -3.32
N PRO A 364 10.42 6.52 -4.24
CA PRO A 364 11.05 5.60 -5.17
C PRO A 364 11.81 4.46 -4.49
N LEU A 365 12.44 4.73 -3.33
CA LEU A 365 13.13 3.69 -2.55
C LEU A 365 12.16 2.69 -1.94
N GLY A 366 10.99 3.13 -1.46
CA GLY A 366 9.94 2.24 -0.96
C GLY A 366 9.37 1.33 -2.04
N GLY A 367 8.97 1.91 -3.18
CA GLY A 367 8.48 1.14 -4.33
C GLY A 367 9.53 0.17 -4.89
N ALA A 368 10.80 0.59 -4.94
CA ALA A 368 11.89 -0.29 -5.34
C ALA A 368 12.17 -1.38 -4.31
N ALA A 369 12.16 -1.08 -3.01
CA ALA A 369 12.36 -2.06 -1.94
C ALA A 369 11.33 -3.19 -2.05
N PHE A 370 10.06 -2.85 -2.27
CA PHE A 370 9.01 -3.84 -2.45
C PHE A 370 9.25 -4.74 -3.67
N ASN A 371 9.42 -4.14 -4.86
CA ASN A 371 9.66 -4.91 -6.08
C ASN A 371 10.92 -5.79 -5.99
N ASN A 372 11.99 -5.29 -5.36
CA ASN A 372 13.26 -6.01 -5.21
C ASN A 372 13.11 -7.21 -4.28
N GLU A 373 12.56 -7.01 -3.08
CA GLU A 373 12.46 -8.06 -2.06
C GLU A 373 11.38 -9.10 -2.42
N PHE A 374 10.29 -8.67 -3.09
CA PHE A 374 9.32 -9.59 -3.69
C PHE A 374 9.89 -10.37 -4.89
N GLY A 375 10.75 -9.74 -5.69
CA GLY A 375 11.38 -10.33 -6.86
C GLY A 375 10.61 -10.14 -8.17
N ARG A 376 10.09 -8.93 -8.42
CA ARG A 376 9.52 -8.48 -9.70
C ARG A 376 10.40 -7.36 -10.29
N PRO A 377 10.86 -7.45 -11.55
CA PRO A 377 11.63 -6.37 -12.16
C PRO A 377 10.73 -5.16 -12.45
N ASN A 378 11.23 -3.94 -12.23
CA ASN A 378 10.52 -2.70 -12.53
C ASN A 378 11.11 -2.03 -13.78
N LEU A 379 10.40 -2.10 -14.90
CA LEU A 379 11.00 -1.91 -16.23
C LEU A 379 10.51 -0.66 -16.98
N CYS A 380 9.45 -0.02 -16.51
CA CYS A 380 8.87 1.15 -17.17
C CYS A 380 8.42 2.17 -16.12
N GLY A 381 8.26 3.44 -16.51
CA GLY A 381 7.81 4.46 -15.59
C GLY A 381 7.83 5.86 -16.15
N TYR A 382 7.31 6.81 -15.37
CA TYR A 382 7.41 8.24 -15.66
C TYR A 382 7.70 9.03 -14.38
N PHE A 383 8.26 10.22 -14.54
CA PHE A 383 8.43 11.17 -13.46
C PHE A 383 8.14 12.58 -13.95
N ARG A 384 7.19 13.26 -13.32
CA ARG A 384 6.76 14.61 -13.63
C ARG A 384 6.90 15.54 -12.42
N THR A 385 7.39 16.74 -12.68
CA THR A 385 7.28 17.88 -11.76
C THR A 385 6.37 18.93 -12.38
N LEU A 386 5.39 19.41 -11.62
CA LEU A 386 4.57 20.56 -12.00
C LEU A 386 4.09 21.28 -10.74
N GLU A 387 4.39 22.56 -10.66
CA GLU A 387 3.77 23.48 -9.72
C GLU A 387 3.85 24.87 -10.36
N THR A 388 2.72 25.34 -10.87
CA THR A 388 2.64 26.54 -11.70
C THR A 388 1.45 27.42 -11.30
N PRO A 389 1.66 28.73 -11.15
CA PRO A 389 0.56 29.67 -11.00
C PRO A 389 -0.10 29.88 -12.36
N VAL A 390 -1.42 29.99 -12.36
CA VAL A 390 -2.23 30.32 -13.53
C VAL A 390 -3.23 31.36 -13.10
N GLN A 391 -3.28 32.47 -13.84
CA GLN A 391 -4.32 33.47 -13.67
C GLN A 391 -5.64 32.86 -14.13
N VAL A 392 -6.59 32.74 -13.19
CA VAL A 392 -7.95 32.23 -13.42
C VAL A 392 -8.90 33.30 -12.91
N ASP A 393 -9.62 33.96 -13.83
CA ASP A 393 -10.41 35.15 -13.54
C ASP A 393 -9.54 36.24 -12.86
N ASP A 394 -9.99 36.82 -11.74
CA ASP A 394 -9.25 37.82 -10.95
C ASP A 394 -8.34 37.19 -9.86
N GLN A 395 -8.11 35.87 -9.88
CA GLN A 395 -7.33 35.16 -8.86
C GLN A 395 -6.18 34.35 -9.47
N ILE A 396 -5.07 34.25 -8.72
CA ILE A 396 -3.99 33.32 -9.06
C ILE A 396 -4.32 31.97 -8.42
N ARG A 397 -4.46 30.93 -9.25
CA ARG A 397 -4.57 29.56 -8.81
C ARG A 397 -3.25 28.83 -9.06
N VAL A 398 -2.76 28.12 -8.06
CA VAL A 398 -1.56 27.28 -8.21
C VAL A 398 -1.99 25.85 -8.51
N TYR A 399 -1.61 25.34 -9.68
CA TYR A 399 -1.79 23.95 -10.07
C TYR A 399 -0.51 23.17 -9.78
N GLY A 400 -0.62 22.04 -9.08
CA GLY A 400 0.53 21.20 -8.77
C GLY A 400 0.15 19.93 -8.02
N TYR A 401 1.15 19.26 -7.44
CA TYR A 401 1.01 17.93 -6.85
C TYR A 401 1.55 17.87 -5.41
N HIS A 402 1.01 18.70 -4.52
CA HIS A 402 1.26 18.55 -3.08
C HIS A 402 0.77 17.21 -2.54
N LYS A 403 -0.43 16.78 -2.98
CA LYS A 403 -0.80 15.36 -2.98
C LYS A 403 -0.14 14.75 -4.23
N PRO A 404 0.85 13.87 -4.09
CA PRO A 404 1.55 13.33 -5.24
C PRO A 404 0.63 12.40 -6.02
N ILE A 405 1.01 12.13 -7.27
CA ILE A 405 0.64 10.87 -7.92
C ILE A 405 1.75 9.89 -7.62
N MET A 406 1.41 8.75 -7.02
CA MET A 406 2.28 7.57 -6.93
C MET A 406 1.52 6.44 -7.60
N ILE A 407 2.06 5.97 -8.72
CA ILE A 407 1.50 4.87 -9.52
C ILE A 407 2.39 3.64 -9.36
N ALA A 408 1.75 2.51 -9.11
CA ALA A 408 2.33 1.19 -9.28
C ALA A 408 1.44 0.40 -10.25
N GLY A 409 2.05 -0.43 -11.08
CA GLY A 409 1.33 -1.22 -12.05
C GLY A 409 2.23 -2.30 -12.61
N GLY A 410 1.64 -3.20 -13.38
CA GLY A 410 2.39 -4.27 -13.99
C GLY A 410 1.55 -5.18 -14.84
N TYR A 411 2.20 -6.26 -15.26
CA TYR A 411 1.55 -7.40 -15.84
C TYR A 411 2.16 -8.70 -15.33
N GLY A 412 1.33 -9.73 -15.42
CA GLY A 412 1.65 -11.09 -15.03
C GLY A 412 1.20 -12.10 -16.08
N ASN A 413 1.39 -13.38 -15.76
CA ASN A 413 0.94 -14.48 -16.59
C ASN A 413 -0.08 -15.38 -15.88
N ILE A 414 -1.17 -15.70 -16.58
CA ILE A 414 -2.27 -16.53 -16.07
C ILE A 414 -2.56 -17.70 -17.03
N ARG A 415 -2.97 -18.83 -16.47
CA ARG A 415 -3.37 -20.03 -17.21
C ARG A 415 -4.79 -19.89 -17.74
N GLU A 416 -5.07 -20.40 -18.94
CA GLU A 416 -6.40 -20.37 -19.59
C GLU A 416 -7.53 -20.84 -18.66
N GLY A 417 -7.38 -22.02 -18.05
CA GLY A 417 -8.39 -22.59 -17.15
C GLY A 417 -8.55 -21.88 -15.80
N HIS A 418 -7.72 -20.88 -15.51
CA HIS A 418 -7.71 -20.14 -14.24
C HIS A 418 -8.14 -18.68 -14.40
N VAL A 419 -8.44 -18.21 -15.62
CA VAL A 419 -8.84 -16.82 -15.89
C VAL A 419 -10.12 -16.43 -15.15
N LEU A 420 -11.09 -17.34 -15.07
CA LEU A 420 -12.37 -17.10 -14.42
C LEU A 420 -12.39 -17.76 -13.04
N LYS A 421 -12.91 -17.04 -12.05
CA LYS A 421 -13.20 -17.57 -10.70
C LYS A 421 -14.26 -18.67 -10.80
N ARG A 422 -14.17 -19.69 -9.95
CA ARG A 422 -15.18 -20.75 -9.86
C ARG A 422 -16.24 -20.36 -8.84
N ALA A 423 -17.45 -20.88 -9.04
CA ALA A 423 -18.53 -20.70 -8.08
C ALA A 423 -18.17 -21.36 -6.74
N ILE A 424 -18.27 -20.58 -5.67
CA ILE A 424 -18.04 -21.07 -4.30
C ILE A 424 -19.24 -21.94 -3.88
N PRO A 425 -19.05 -23.20 -3.45
CA PRO A 425 -20.12 -24.00 -2.89
C PRO A 425 -20.41 -23.62 -1.43
N GLU A 426 -21.62 -23.91 -0.97
CA GLU A 426 -21.94 -23.84 0.47
C GLU A 426 -20.99 -24.74 1.28
N GLY A 427 -20.58 -24.27 2.45
CA GLY A 427 -19.66 -24.98 3.33
C GLY A 427 -18.19 -24.90 2.90
N ALA A 428 -17.87 -24.23 1.79
CA ALA A 428 -16.49 -24.01 1.39
C ALA A 428 -15.72 -23.27 2.51
N PRO A 429 -14.53 -23.75 2.91
CA PRO A 429 -13.70 -23.07 3.89
C PRO A 429 -13.26 -21.71 3.34
N LEU A 430 -13.37 -20.69 4.17
CA LEU A 430 -12.93 -19.32 3.90
C LEU A 430 -11.70 -19.02 4.74
N LEU A 431 -10.61 -18.64 4.07
CA LEU A 431 -9.30 -18.47 4.68
C LEU A 431 -8.75 -17.07 4.46
N VAL A 432 -7.89 -16.66 5.39
CA VAL A 432 -6.91 -15.61 5.17
C VAL A 432 -5.53 -16.26 4.95
N LEU A 433 -4.79 -15.79 3.95
CA LEU A 433 -3.41 -16.16 3.66
C LEU A 433 -2.53 -14.93 3.83
N GLY A 434 -1.39 -15.08 4.51
CA GLY A 434 -0.36 -14.04 4.62
C GLY A 434 -0.19 -13.45 6.01
N GLY A 435 0.21 -12.17 6.07
CA GLY A 435 0.68 -11.51 7.29
C GLY A 435 -0.36 -11.43 8.42
N PRO A 436 0.08 -11.42 9.70
CA PRO A 436 -0.82 -11.19 10.82
C PRO A 436 -1.38 -9.77 10.82
N ALA A 437 -2.59 -9.61 11.33
CA ALA A 437 -3.24 -8.32 11.52
C ALA A 437 -2.47 -7.44 12.53
N MET A 438 -2.47 -6.15 12.23
CA MET A 438 -1.83 -5.07 13.00
C MET A 438 -2.72 -3.82 12.89
N LEU A 439 -2.60 -2.89 13.84
CA LEU A 439 -3.37 -1.64 13.81
C LEU A 439 -2.77 -0.67 12.79
N ILE A 440 -3.05 -0.94 11.52
CA ILE A 440 -2.52 -0.21 10.36
C ILE A 440 -3.68 0.20 9.47
N GLY A 441 -3.68 1.43 8.96
CA GLY A 441 -4.60 1.83 7.90
C GLY A 441 -6.08 1.89 8.29
N LEU A 442 -6.43 1.87 9.58
CA LEU A 442 -7.84 1.86 9.99
C LEU A 442 -8.56 3.10 9.44
N GLY A 443 -9.54 2.90 8.57
CA GLY A 443 -10.27 3.99 7.93
C GLY A 443 -9.60 4.57 6.67
N GLY A 444 -8.59 3.89 6.10
CA GLY A 444 -7.82 4.38 4.94
C GLY A 444 -8.67 4.66 3.69
N GLY A 445 -9.66 3.82 3.39
CA GLY A 445 -10.66 4.07 2.33
C GLY A 445 -11.44 5.38 2.51
N ALA A 446 -11.89 5.66 3.73
CA ALA A 446 -12.54 6.94 4.07
C ALA A 446 -11.56 8.13 4.03
N ALA A 447 -10.35 7.98 4.58
CA ALA A 447 -9.33 9.04 4.62
C ALA A 447 -8.85 9.44 3.21
N SER A 448 -8.64 8.47 2.32
CA SER A 448 -8.21 8.69 0.94
C SER A 448 -9.27 9.43 0.09
N SER A 449 -10.54 9.32 0.48
CA SER A 449 -11.70 9.96 -0.14
C SER A 449 -11.86 11.44 0.26
N MET A 450 -11.11 11.95 1.25
CA MET A 450 -11.18 13.34 1.72
C MET A 450 -10.11 14.26 1.11
N ASN A 451 -10.39 15.57 1.08
CA ASN A 451 -9.41 16.58 0.70
C ASN A 451 -8.31 16.70 1.78
N SER A 452 -7.05 16.76 1.35
CA SER A 452 -5.84 16.68 2.20
C SER A 452 -5.61 17.85 3.17
N GLY A 453 -6.62 18.71 3.38
CA GLY A 453 -6.58 19.97 4.13
C GLY A 453 -7.34 19.99 5.47
N SER A 454 -8.22 19.02 5.76
CA SER A 454 -9.15 19.10 6.91
C SER A 454 -9.07 18.00 7.99
N SER A 455 -8.07 17.10 7.99
CA SER A 455 -7.95 16.00 8.99
C SER A 455 -7.27 16.38 10.31
N ARG A 456 -7.56 15.66 11.42
CA ARG A 456 -6.86 15.68 12.73
C ARG A 456 -5.54 14.89 12.67
N GLU A 457 -4.58 15.17 13.57
CA GLU A 457 -3.28 14.47 13.66
C GLU A 457 -3.41 12.94 13.82
N ASP A 458 -4.40 12.45 14.56
CA ASP A 458 -4.63 11.00 14.73
C ASP A 458 -4.95 10.28 13.41
N LEU A 459 -5.60 10.96 12.46
CA LEU A 459 -5.89 10.42 11.12
C LEU A 459 -4.62 10.31 10.25
N ASP A 460 -3.60 11.13 10.53
CA ASP A 460 -2.34 11.08 9.80
C ASP A 460 -1.51 9.83 10.21
N PHE A 461 -1.62 9.36 11.47
CA PHE A 461 -1.03 8.08 11.90
C PHE A 461 -1.75 6.88 11.29
N ALA A 462 -3.08 6.92 11.20
CA ALA A 462 -3.85 5.90 10.50
C ALA A 462 -3.46 5.78 9.01
N SER A 463 -2.87 6.84 8.44
CA SER A 463 -2.41 6.86 7.04
C SER A 463 -0.99 6.29 6.85
N VAL A 464 -0.28 5.98 7.95
CA VAL A 464 1.06 5.37 7.88
C VAL A 464 0.91 3.89 7.59
N GLN A 465 1.40 3.50 6.43
CA GLN A 465 1.39 2.11 5.96
C GLN A 465 2.65 1.35 6.42
N ARG A 466 2.65 0.04 6.21
CA ARG A 466 3.79 -0.84 6.54
C ARG A 466 3.90 -1.95 5.51
N ASP A 467 5.10 -2.12 4.96
CA ASP A 467 5.43 -3.17 3.99
C ASP A 467 6.26 -4.31 4.61
N ASN A 468 6.01 -5.54 4.18
CA ASN A 468 6.89 -6.68 4.36
C ASN A 468 6.91 -7.57 3.10
N PRO A 469 7.66 -7.18 2.04
CA PRO A 469 7.57 -7.83 0.73
C PRO A 469 7.94 -9.32 0.74
N GLU A 470 8.79 -9.76 1.66
CA GLU A 470 9.11 -11.19 1.88
C GLU A 470 7.87 -12.02 2.26
N MET A 471 6.95 -11.46 3.06
CA MET A 471 5.69 -12.12 3.40
C MET A 471 4.81 -12.30 2.17
N GLU A 472 4.72 -11.28 1.31
CA GLU A 472 3.96 -11.37 0.07
C GLU A 472 4.61 -12.33 -0.92
N ARG A 473 5.94 -12.45 -0.92
CA ARG A 473 6.65 -13.48 -1.69
C ARG A 473 6.28 -14.89 -1.22
N ARG A 474 6.18 -15.13 0.09
CA ARG A 474 5.72 -16.42 0.65
C ARG A 474 4.29 -16.74 0.21
N CYS A 475 3.40 -15.74 0.21
CA CYS A 475 2.04 -15.89 -0.32
C CYS A 475 2.06 -16.26 -1.81
N GLN A 476 2.87 -15.55 -2.61
CA GLN A 476 2.98 -15.79 -4.04
C GLN A 476 3.48 -17.21 -4.35
N GLU A 477 4.42 -17.76 -3.60
CA GLU A 477 4.88 -19.15 -3.79
C GLU A 477 3.77 -20.17 -3.50
N VAL A 478 2.89 -19.90 -2.53
CA VAL A 478 1.69 -20.74 -2.30
C VAL A 478 0.73 -20.65 -3.49
N ILE A 479 0.45 -19.43 -3.98
CA ILE A 479 -0.39 -19.20 -5.15
C ILE A 479 0.20 -19.90 -6.39
N ASP A 480 1.53 -19.83 -6.56
CA ASP A 480 2.25 -20.49 -7.64
C ASP A 480 2.15 -22.01 -7.57
N ALA A 481 2.32 -22.58 -6.38
CA ALA A 481 2.14 -24.00 -6.17
C ALA A 481 0.68 -24.46 -6.40
N CYS A 482 -0.30 -23.58 -6.22
CA CYS A 482 -1.71 -23.86 -6.51
C CYS A 482 -1.99 -23.88 -8.02
N TRP A 483 -1.69 -22.81 -8.76
CA TRP A 483 -1.99 -22.77 -10.21
C TRP A 483 -1.10 -23.72 -11.02
N ALA A 484 0.11 -24.05 -10.53
CA ALA A 484 0.98 -25.05 -11.16
C ALA A 484 0.32 -26.44 -11.27
N GLN A 485 -0.62 -26.77 -10.38
CA GLN A 485 -1.39 -28.03 -10.40
C GLN A 485 -2.42 -28.12 -11.54
N GLY A 486 -2.61 -27.04 -12.33
CA GLY A 486 -3.50 -27.04 -13.48
C GLY A 486 -4.96 -27.24 -13.07
N MET A 487 -5.62 -28.25 -13.63
CA MET A 487 -7.02 -28.55 -13.30
C MET A 487 -7.23 -28.98 -11.84
N ASN A 488 -6.17 -29.38 -11.14
CA ASN A 488 -6.21 -29.77 -9.73
C ASN A 488 -5.88 -28.58 -8.79
N ASN A 489 -6.00 -27.34 -9.25
CA ASN A 489 -5.80 -26.16 -8.41
C ASN A 489 -6.84 -26.14 -7.26
N PRO A 490 -6.41 -26.13 -5.99
CA PRO A 490 -7.35 -26.14 -4.85
C PRO A 490 -8.09 -24.81 -4.65
N ILE A 491 -7.62 -23.71 -5.24
CA ILE A 491 -8.24 -22.39 -5.12
C ILE A 491 -9.52 -22.38 -5.97
N ILE A 492 -10.65 -22.04 -5.35
CA ILE A 492 -11.93 -21.81 -6.04
C ILE A 492 -12.03 -20.34 -6.44
N SER A 493 -11.71 -19.46 -5.50
CA SER A 493 -11.75 -18.01 -5.65
C SER A 493 -10.72 -17.39 -4.69
N ILE A 494 -10.06 -16.34 -5.12
CA ILE A 494 -9.08 -15.57 -4.34
C ILE A 494 -9.32 -14.07 -4.59
N HIS A 495 -9.03 -13.26 -3.57
CA HIS A 495 -9.13 -11.81 -3.63
C HIS A 495 -8.02 -11.19 -2.78
N ASP A 496 -7.54 -10.01 -3.18
CA ASP A 496 -6.62 -9.23 -2.38
C ASP A 496 -7.28 -8.73 -1.09
N VAL A 497 -6.48 -8.35 -0.09
CA VAL A 497 -6.91 -7.55 1.03
C VAL A 497 -6.27 -6.16 0.94
N GLY A 498 -7.09 -5.16 0.71
CA GLY A 498 -6.71 -3.75 0.58
C GLY A 498 -7.54 -2.83 1.49
N ALA A 499 -8.17 -1.82 0.89
CA ALA A 499 -8.97 -0.83 1.60
C ALA A 499 -10.14 -1.48 2.38
N GLY A 500 -10.32 -1.10 3.64
CA GLY A 500 -11.30 -1.73 4.53
C GLY A 500 -10.91 -3.11 5.08
N GLY A 501 -9.78 -3.69 4.66
CA GLY A 501 -9.29 -4.95 5.21
C GLY A 501 -10.22 -6.14 4.95
N LEU A 502 -10.29 -7.06 5.92
CA LEU A 502 -11.17 -8.23 5.86
C LEU A 502 -12.65 -7.84 5.79
N SER A 503 -13.00 -6.68 6.36
CA SER A 503 -14.37 -6.15 6.33
C SER A 503 -14.88 -5.82 4.93
N ASN A 504 -14.00 -5.61 3.95
CA ASN A 504 -14.38 -5.46 2.54
C ASN A 504 -14.13 -6.77 1.77
N ALA A 505 -12.94 -7.34 1.90
CA ALA A 505 -12.50 -8.47 1.09
C ALA A 505 -13.33 -9.74 1.31
N MET A 506 -13.67 -10.08 2.58
CA MET A 506 -14.46 -11.29 2.85
C MET A 506 -15.91 -11.17 2.33
N PRO A 507 -16.63 -10.06 2.57
CA PRO A 507 -17.94 -9.86 1.97
C PRO A 507 -17.92 -9.86 0.45
N GLU A 508 -16.94 -9.23 -0.21
CA GLU A 508 -16.81 -9.24 -1.66
C GLU A 508 -16.64 -10.66 -2.20
N LEU A 509 -15.74 -11.46 -1.61
CA LEU A 509 -15.46 -12.84 -2.02
C LEU A 509 -16.73 -13.71 -2.10
N VAL A 510 -17.63 -13.60 -1.11
CA VAL A 510 -18.87 -14.41 -1.05
C VAL A 510 -20.05 -13.75 -1.78
N HIS A 511 -20.11 -12.42 -1.82
CA HIS A 511 -21.21 -11.69 -2.44
C HIS A 511 -21.30 -11.92 -3.96
N GLU A 512 -20.15 -12.00 -4.64
CA GLU A 512 -20.08 -12.28 -6.08
C GLU A 512 -20.80 -13.59 -6.46
N HIS A 513 -20.99 -14.49 -5.49
CA HIS A 513 -21.62 -15.79 -5.64
C HIS A 513 -23.03 -15.85 -5.04
N GLY A 514 -23.55 -14.74 -4.51
CA GLY A 514 -24.86 -14.67 -3.87
C GLY A 514 -24.92 -15.37 -2.50
N LEU A 515 -23.76 -15.54 -1.85
CA LEU A 515 -23.62 -16.24 -0.57
C LEU A 515 -23.43 -15.28 0.60
N GLY A 516 -23.57 -15.82 1.81
CA GLY A 516 -23.11 -15.22 3.05
C GLY A 516 -21.88 -15.95 3.61
N ALA A 517 -21.55 -15.65 4.86
CA ALA A 517 -20.47 -16.31 5.58
C ALA A 517 -20.70 -16.34 7.08
N GLN A 518 -20.25 -17.42 7.71
CA GLN A 518 -20.06 -17.49 9.16
C GLN A 518 -18.56 -17.58 9.47
N LEU A 519 -18.04 -16.59 10.19
CA LEU A 519 -16.62 -16.39 10.45
C LEU A 519 -16.35 -16.23 11.95
N HIS A 520 -15.13 -16.56 12.36
CA HIS A 520 -14.65 -16.47 13.73
C HIS A 520 -13.56 -15.41 13.85
N LEU A 521 -13.86 -14.30 14.52
CA LEU A 521 -12.94 -13.17 14.65
C LEU A 521 -11.62 -13.58 15.31
N ARG A 522 -11.67 -14.42 16.34
CA ARG A 522 -10.50 -14.86 17.11
C ARG A 522 -9.62 -15.90 16.41
N LYS A 523 -9.98 -16.32 15.18
CA LYS A 523 -9.10 -17.11 14.31
C LYS A 523 -8.21 -16.25 13.41
N ILE A 524 -8.45 -14.94 13.32
CA ILE A 524 -7.61 -14.04 12.54
C ILE A 524 -6.21 -13.99 13.19
N PRO A 525 -5.13 -14.33 12.46
CA PRO A 525 -3.78 -14.17 12.97
C PRO A 525 -3.54 -12.70 13.32
N SER A 526 -3.04 -12.41 14.51
CA SER A 526 -2.83 -11.04 15.00
C SER A 526 -1.47 -10.93 15.68
N ALA A 527 -0.72 -9.88 15.35
CA ALA A 527 0.50 -9.50 16.05
C ALA A 527 0.22 -8.56 17.23
N GLU A 528 -1.02 -8.07 17.35
CA GLU A 528 -1.45 -7.16 18.41
C GLU A 528 -2.67 -7.72 19.15
N PRO A 529 -2.47 -8.41 20.29
CA PRO A 529 -3.58 -9.05 21.01
C PRO A 529 -4.55 -8.03 21.62
N GLY A 530 -4.15 -6.76 21.78
CA GLY A 530 -4.97 -5.70 22.36
C GLY A 530 -6.00 -5.07 21.42
N MET A 531 -6.02 -5.45 20.14
CA MET A 531 -6.96 -4.88 19.18
C MET A 531 -8.42 -5.21 19.53
N SER A 532 -9.26 -4.19 19.42
CA SER A 532 -10.73 -4.29 19.45
C SER A 532 -11.27 -5.09 18.27
N PRO A 533 -12.55 -5.51 18.30
CA PRO A 533 -13.19 -6.14 17.16
C PRO A 533 -13.18 -5.32 15.88
N VAL A 534 -13.36 -3.99 15.97
CA VAL A 534 -13.34 -3.11 14.79
C VAL A 534 -11.95 -3.04 14.20
N GLU A 535 -10.91 -2.97 15.04
CA GLU A 535 -9.52 -2.93 14.59
C GLU A 535 -9.10 -4.25 13.95
N LEU A 536 -9.45 -5.41 14.54
CA LEU A 536 -9.16 -6.72 13.97
C LEU A 536 -9.83 -6.95 12.60
N TRP A 537 -11.06 -6.48 12.44
CA TRP A 537 -11.85 -6.70 11.23
C TRP A 537 -11.54 -5.70 10.12
N CYS A 538 -11.27 -4.44 10.46
CA CYS A 538 -11.20 -3.32 9.51
C CYS A 538 -9.79 -2.75 9.28
N ASN A 539 -8.74 -3.29 9.93
CA ASN A 539 -7.37 -2.88 9.63
C ASN A 539 -6.98 -3.20 8.20
N GLU A 540 -6.14 -2.35 7.62
CA GLU A 540 -5.58 -2.47 6.28
C GLU A 540 -4.12 -2.96 6.37
N ALA A 541 -3.83 -3.88 7.31
CA ALA A 541 -2.54 -4.58 7.33
C ALA A 541 -2.30 -5.28 5.98
N GLN A 542 -1.05 -5.23 5.53
CA GLN A 542 -0.64 -5.60 4.17
C GLN A 542 -0.33 -7.10 4.04
N GLU A 543 0.04 -7.51 2.82
CA GLU A 543 0.45 -8.88 2.50
C GLU A 543 -0.58 -9.95 2.88
N ARG A 544 -1.87 -9.66 2.63
CA ARG A 544 -2.99 -10.57 2.92
C ARG A 544 -3.85 -10.82 1.70
N TYR A 545 -4.37 -12.03 1.63
CA TYR A 545 -5.33 -12.50 0.63
C TYR A 545 -6.47 -13.22 1.35
N VAL A 546 -7.69 -13.14 0.79
CA VAL A 546 -8.80 -14.02 1.18
C VAL A 546 -9.07 -15.02 0.09
N LEU A 547 -9.42 -16.24 0.48
CA LEU A 547 -9.62 -17.32 -0.48
C LEU A 547 -10.63 -18.36 0.00
N ALA A 548 -11.35 -18.91 -0.99
CA ALA A 548 -12.20 -20.08 -0.85
C ALA A 548 -11.47 -21.27 -1.48
N VAL A 549 -11.37 -22.37 -0.75
CA VAL A 549 -10.64 -23.57 -1.15
C VAL A 549 -11.58 -24.77 -1.25
N GLU A 550 -11.29 -25.71 -2.13
CA GLU A 550 -12.01 -26.99 -2.19
C GLU A 550 -11.93 -27.72 -0.84
N PRO A 551 -13.08 -28.06 -0.19
CA PRO A 551 -13.09 -28.70 1.12
C PRO A 551 -12.22 -29.96 1.19
N GLU A 552 -12.24 -30.79 0.14
CA GLU A 552 -11.49 -32.04 0.05
C GLU A 552 -9.98 -31.82 -0.11
N ARG A 553 -9.55 -30.61 -0.48
CA ARG A 553 -8.16 -30.24 -0.73
C ARG A 553 -7.59 -29.27 0.30
N LEU A 554 -8.34 -28.97 1.37
CA LEU A 554 -7.90 -28.04 2.41
C LEU A 554 -6.54 -28.44 3.02
N TYR A 555 -6.34 -29.72 3.32
CA TYR A 555 -5.08 -30.21 3.89
C TYR A 555 -3.92 -30.15 2.90
N ASP A 556 -4.17 -30.36 1.60
CA ASP A 556 -3.16 -30.17 0.57
C ASP A 556 -2.73 -28.71 0.50
N PHE A 557 -3.70 -27.78 0.56
CA PHE A 557 -3.43 -26.34 0.60
C PHE A 557 -2.61 -25.95 1.84
N ILE A 558 -2.98 -26.45 3.01
CA ILE A 558 -2.24 -26.22 4.27
C ILE A 558 -0.79 -26.71 4.14
N ALA A 559 -0.56 -27.89 3.56
CA ALA A 559 0.78 -28.42 3.35
C ALA A 559 1.63 -27.52 2.42
N LEU A 560 1.00 -26.85 1.44
CA LEU A 560 1.69 -25.84 0.62
C LEU A 560 2.08 -24.63 1.45
N CYS A 561 1.17 -24.11 2.28
CA CYS A 561 1.46 -22.99 3.17
C CYS A 561 2.60 -23.31 4.14
N GLU A 562 2.58 -24.47 4.79
CA GLU A 562 3.63 -24.91 5.71
C GLU A 562 4.99 -25.04 5.00
N ARG A 563 5.00 -25.60 3.79
CA ARG A 563 6.21 -25.72 2.98
C ARG A 563 6.80 -24.35 2.63
N GLU A 564 5.98 -23.38 2.26
CA GLU A 564 6.44 -22.02 1.93
C GLU A 564 6.52 -21.11 3.15
N ARG A 565 6.24 -21.65 4.35
CA ARG A 565 6.18 -20.90 5.62
C ARG A 565 5.22 -19.73 5.54
N CYS A 566 4.19 -19.79 4.70
CA CYS A 566 3.21 -18.72 4.62
C CYS A 566 2.19 -18.89 5.76
N PRO A 567 1.98 -17.88 6.62
CA PRO A 567 0.92 -17.95 7.61
C PRO A 567 -0.45 -17.98 6.94
N TRP A 568 -1.39 -18.65 7.59
CA TRP A 568 -2.76 -18.82 7.10
C TRP A 568 -3.70 -19.08 8.27
N ALA A 569 -5.00 -18.84 8.08
CA ALA A 569 -6.03 -19.29 9.01
C ALA A 569 -7.35 -19.54 8.29
N VAL A 570 -8.01 -20.65 8.63
CA VAL A 570 -9.41 -20.87 8.27
C VAL A 570 -10.29 -20.06 9.21
N LEU A 571 -10.92 -19.01 8.69
CA LEU A 571 -11.76 -18.12 9.48
C LEU A 571 -13.17 -18.65 9.65
N GLY A 572 -13.67 -19.44 8.69
CA GLY A 572 -15.02 -19.97 8.73
C GLY A 572 -15.43 -20.61 7.41
N HIS A 573 -16.70 -20.48 7.03
CA HIS A 573 -17.24 -21.10 5.83
C HIS A 573 -18.31 -20.25 5.15
N ALA A 574 -18.50 -20.48 3.84
CA ALA A 574 -19.56 -19.85 3.06
C ALA A 574 -20.94 -20.46 3.39
N THR A 575 -21.98 -19.63 3.42
CA THR A 575 -23.36 -20.04 3.74
C THR A 575 -24.31 -19.74 2.59
N GLN A 576 -25.33 -20.57 2.39
CA GLN A 576 -26.35 -20.31 1.37
C GLN A 576 -27.19 -19.07 1.69
N GLU A 577 -27.47 -18.83 2.98
CA GLU A 577 -28.11 -17.60 3.41
C GLU A 577 -27.16 -16.41 3.19
N ALA A 578 -27.62 -15.38 2.46
CA ALA A 578 -26.88 -14.15 2.16
C ALA A 578 -26.79 -13.23 3.41
N HIS A 579 -26.18 -13.75 4.46
CA HIS A 579 -26.02 -13.14 5.77
C HIS A 579 -24.56 -13.27 6.22
N LEU A 580 -24.00 -12.20 6.79
CA LEU A 580 -22.65 -12.19 7.32
C LEU A 580 -22.70 -12.22 8.85
N ILE A 581 -22.16 -13.28 9.42
CA ILE A 581 -22.00 -13.44 10.86
C ILE A 581 -20.50 -13.53 11.15
N VAL A 582 -20.02 -12.64 12.01
CA VAL A 582 -18.67 -12.70 12.58
C VAL A 582 -18.82 -12.81 14.08
N ASP A 583 -18.47 -13.97 14.64
CA ASP A 583 -18.51 -14.21 16.09
C ASP A 583 -17.20 -13.83 16.78
N ASP A 584 -17.32 -13.49 18.06
CA ASP A 584 -16.19 -13.28 18.95
C ASP A 584 -16.35 -14.11 20.23
N THR A 585 -15.60 -15.22 20.30
CA THR A 585 -15.60 -16.13 21.44
C THR A 585 -15.09 -15.51 22.73
N LEU A 586 -14.27 -14.45 22.66
CA LEU A 586 -13.81 -13.72 23.85
C LEU A 586 -14.93 -12.88 24.46
N LEU A 587 -15.75 -12.28 23.60
CA LEU A 587 -16.87 -11.43 24.02
C LEU A 587 -18.18 -12.20 24.22
N GLN A 588 -18.27 -13.43 23.70
CA GLN A 588 -19.50 -14.22 23.64
C GLN A 588 -20.64 -13.45 22.94
N ASP A 589 -20.29 -12.74 21.87
CA ASP A 589 -21.19 -11.87 21.10
C ASP A 589 -20.84 -11.96 19.60
N ASN A 590 -21.69 -11.38 18.74
CA ASN A 590 -21.46 -11.24 17.31
C ASN A 590 -21.15 -9.78 16.98
N PRO A 591 -19.87 -9.40 16.83
CA PRO A 591 -19.51 -8.06 16.35
C PRO A 591 -20.13 -7.68 15.01
N VAL A 592 -20.42 -8.65 14.14
CA VAL A 592 -21.15 -8.45 12.88
C VAL A 592 -22.25 -9.48 12.77
N ASP A 593 -23.47 -9.01 12.51
CA ASP A 593 -24.65 -9.85 12.31
C ASP A 593 -25.59 -9.21 11.26
N MET A 594 -25.13 -9.13 10.02
CA MET A 594 -25.71 -8.22 9.02
C MET A 594 -26.14 -8.96 7.75
N PRO A 595 -27.36 -8.71 7.22
CA PRO A 595 -27.72 -9.14 5.88
C PRO A 595 -26.82 -8.50 4.82
N MET A 596 -26.36 -9.29 3.86
CA MET A 596 -25.47 -8.80 2.79
C MET A 596 -26.11 -7.65 1.99
N ALA A 597 -27.44 -7.66 1.86
CA ALA A 597 -28.20 -6.59 1.21
C ALA A 597 -28.21 -5.26 1.97
N VAL A 598 -27.97 -5.28 3.29
CA VAL A 598 -27.80 -4.07 4.12
C VAL A 598 -26.38 -3.53 3.96
N LEU A 599 -25.38 -4.41 4.03
CA LEU A 599 -23.97 -4.02 3.87
C LEU A 599 -23.69 -3.44 2.48
N LEU A 600 -24.10 -4.17 1.45
CA LEU A 600 -23.80 -3.88 0.05
C LEU A 600 -24.97 -3.20 -0.67
N GLY A 601 -26.00 -2.80 0.07
CA GLY A 601 -27.11 -2.02 -0.44
C GLY A 601 -26.64 -0.70 -1.04
N LYS A 602 -27.37 -0.21 -2.04
CA LYS A 602 -26.99 1.00 -2.77
C LYS A 602 -27.78 2.19 -2.22
N PRO A 603 -27.13 3.21 -1.63
CA PRO A 603 -27.77 4.52 -1.52
C PRO A 603 -28.12 5.06 -2.94
N PRO A 604 -29.00 6.07 -3.05
CA PRO A 604 -29.39 6.64 -4.34
C PRO A 604 -28.16 6.98 -5.21
N ARG A 605 -28.29 6.73 -6.52
CA ARG A 605 -27.21 7.00 -7.47
C ARG A 605 -26.84 8.48 -7.40
N MET A 606 -25.54 8.78 -7.20
CA MET A 606 -25.03 10.14 -7.23
C MET A 606 -25.39 10.81 -8.56
N GLN A 607 -25.94 12.02 -8.50
CA GLN A 607 -26.15 12.88 -9.65
C GLN A 607 -25.21 14.08 -9.55
N ARG A 608 -24.52 14.39 -10.65
CA ARG A 608 -23.63 15.54 -10.74
C ARG A 608 -24.14 16.51 -11.80
N ASP A 609 -24.50 17.70 -11.35
CA ASP A 609 -24.86 18.82 -12.21
C ASP A 609 -23.70 19.82 -12.24
N VAL A 610 -23.09 19.99 -13.41
CA VAL A 610 -21.84 20.73 -13.58
C VAL A 610 -21.90 21.63 -14.81
N ILE A 611 -21.02 22.63 -14.82
CA ILE A 611 -20.86 23.58 -15.93
C ILE A 611 -19.46 23.46 -16.52
N THR A 612 -19.36 23.59 -17.84
CA THR A 612 -18.08 23.64 -18.54
C THR A 612 -17.37 24.95 -18.22
N ARG A 613 -16.08 24.87 -17.89
CA ARG A 613 -15.19 26.03 -17.78
C ARG A 613 -14.06 25.91 -18.79
N GLN A 614 -13.79 27.00 -19.49
CA GLN A 614 -12.64 27.13 -20.37
C GLN A 614 -11.81 28.30 -19.90
N GLU A 615 -10.59 28.02 -19.48
CA GLU A 615 -9.67 29.04 -18.97
C GLU A 615 -9.14 29.90 -20.13
N VAL A 616 -9.19 31.23 -19.98
CA VAL A 616 -8.60 32.16 -20.95
C VAL A 616 -7.15 32.40 -20.55
N LEU A 617 -6.24 31.71 -21.23
CA LEU A 617 -4.80 31.79 -20.94
C LEU A 617 -4.11 32.85 -21.80
N ALA A 618 -3.12 33.52 -21.22
CA ALA A 618 -2.30 34.47 -21.95
C ALA A 618 -1.45 33.77 -23.04
N PRO A 619 -1.24 34.38 -24.21
CA PRO A 619 -0.30 33.87 -25.21
C PRO A 619 1.11 33.75 -24.63
N LEU A 620 1.82 32.69 -25.02
CA LEU A 620 3.22 32.47 -24.63
C LEU A 620 4.10 33.63 -25.12
N GLN A 621 4.82 34.27 -24.20
CA GLN A 621 5.78 35.32 -24.49
C GLN A 621 7.20 34.73 -24.49
N LEU A 622 7.94 34.93 -25.59
CA LEU A 622 9.28 34.36 -25.79
C LEU A 622 10.34 35.42 -26.10
N ASP A 623 10.01 36.71 -26.03
CA ASP A 623 10.89 37.81 -26.44
C ASP A 623 12.24 37.80 -25.72
N ASP A 624 12.26 37.35 -24.47
CA ASP A 624 13.46 37.26 -23.62
C ASP A 624 14.08 35.85 -23.54
N VAL A 625 13.63 34.89 -24.36
CA VAL A 625 14.06 33.49 -24.29
C VAL A 625 14.91 33.13 -25.51
N SER A 626 16.22 32.92 -25.30
CA SER A 626 17.10 32.39 -26.33
C SER A 626 16.96 30.86 -26.45
N LEU A 627 17.33 30.30 -27.62
CA LEU A 627 17.30 28.85 -27.82
C LEU A 627 18.24 28.12 -26.86
N ASP A 628 19.44 28.66 -26.61
CA ASP A 628 20.42 28.08 -25.69
C ASP A 628 19.89 28.05 -24.24
N ASP A 629 19.23 29.12 -23.81
CA ASP A 629 18.58 29.17 -22.50
C ASP A 629 17.42 28.17 -22.41
N ALA A 630 16.58 28.10 -23.45
CA ALA A 630 15.48 27.14 -23.52
C ALA A 630 15.96 25.68 -23.43
N VAL A 631 17.00 25.32 -24.20
CA VAL A 631 17.58 23.97 -24.18
C VAL A 631 18.13 23.64 -22.79
N ASN A 632 18.90 24.56 -22.19
CA ASN A 632 19.44 24.36 -20.84
C ASN A 632 18.33 24.14 -19.80
N ARG A 633 17.29 24.98 -19.80
CA ARG A 633 16.16 24.85 -18.87
C ARG A 633 15.36 23.57 -19.08
N VAL A 634 15.07 23.22 -20.33
CA VAL A 634 14.30 22.00 -20.65
C VAL A 634 15.06 20.75 -20.23
N LEU A 635 16.37 20.68 -20.46
CA LEU A 635 17.20 19.54 -20.02
C LEU A 635 17.34 19.45 -18.49
N GLN A 636 17.20 20.57 -17.77
CA GLN A 636 17.21 20.64 -16.31
C GLN A 636 15.84 20.37 -15.67
N LEU A 637 14.75 20.42 -16.43
CA LEU A 637 13.42 20.08 -15.93
C LEU A 637 13.41 18.60 -15.53
N PRO A 638 13.10 18.23 -14.26
CA PRO A 638 13.13 16.83 -13.82
C PRO A 638 12.27 15.90 -14.66
N THR A 639 11.19 16.41 -15.27
CA THR A 639 10.36 15.67 -16.23
C THR A 639 11.14 15.18 -17.47
N VAL A 640 12.11 15.94 -17.95
CA VAL A 640 12.91 15.63 -19.16
C VAL A 640 14.29 15.06 -18.81
N ALA A 641 14.89 15.52 -17.70
CA ALA A 641 16.23 15.14 -17.27
C ALA A 641 16.44 13.62 -17.13
N ASN A 642 17.70 13.19 -17.02
CA ASN A 642 18.07 11.78 -16.81
C ASN A 642 17.36 11.18 -15.57
N LYS A 643 16.87 9.93 -15.70
CA LYS A 643 16.08 9.23 -14.67
C LYS A 643 16.83 8.12 -13.93
N SER A 644 18.16 8.03 -14.04
CA SER A 644 18.95 6.92 -13.48
C SER A 644 18.68 6.69 -11.99
N PHE A 645 18.45 7.75 -11.20
CA PHE A 645 18.17 7.63 -9.77
C PHE A 645 16.87 6.86 -9.44
N LEU A 646 15.92 6.79 -10.37
CA LEU A 646 14.68 6.01 -10.24
C LEU A 646 14.83 4.58 -10.78
N ILE A 647 15.82 4.36 -11.64
CA ILE A 647 15.95 3.13 -12.43
C ILE A 647 16.92 2.18 -11.74
N THR A 648 18.10 2.65 -11.33
CA THR A 648 19.17 1.79 -10.79
C THR A 648 18.90 1.29 -9.37
N ILE A 649 17.90 1.85 -8.70
CA ILE A 649 17.48 1.41 -7.36
C ILE A 649 16.59 0.16 -7.40
N GLY A 650 15.93 -0.11 -8.53
CA GLY A 650 15.07 -1.28 -8.73
C GLY A 650 15.75 -2.36 -9.57
N ASP A 651 15.43 -3.61 -9.30
CA ASP A 651 15.85 -4.76 -10.10
C ASP A 651 15.20 -4.68 -11.51
N ARG A 652 15.97 -5.09 -12.53
CA ARG A 652 15.58 -5.07 -13.95
C ARG A 652 15.97 -6.36 -14.68
N SER A 653 16.16 -7.43 -13.93
CA SER A 653 16.78 -8.68 -14.42
C SER A 653 16.18 -9.94 -13.80
N VAL A 654 15.65 -9.87 -12.58
CA VAL A 654 14.93 -10.98 -11.93
C VAL A 654 13.81 -11.49 -12.86
N THR A 655 13.59 -12.80 -12.84
CA THR A 655 12.92 -13.67 -13.85
C THR A 655 13.81 -14.16 -15.00
N GLY A 656 14.86 -13.46 -15.40
CA GLY A 656 15.65 -13.83 -16.59
C GLY A 656 14.89 -13.73 -17.92
N LEU A 657 13.70 -13.10 -17.93
CA LEU A 657 12.85 -12.92 -19.11
C LEU A 657 12.86 -11.49 -19.65
N VAL A 658 13.62 -10.58 -19.05
CA VAL A 658 13.69 -9.17 -19.46
C VAL A 658 14.48 -9.05 -20.77
N ALA A 659 13.81 -8.60 -21.84
CA ALA A 659 14.42 -8.39 -23.15
C ALA A 659 14.77 -6.91 -23.40
N ARG A 660 13.91 -5.99 -22.91
CA ARG A 660 14.16 -4.54 -22.96
C ARG A 660 13.87 -3.92 -21.59
N GLU A 661 14.93 -3.44 -20.95
CA GLU A 661 14.88 -2.55 -19.79
C GLU A 661 15.11 -1.08 -20.21
N GLN A 662 15.00 -0.16 -19.24
CA GLN A 662 15.11 1.30 -19.45
C GLN A 662 16.47 1.72 -20.00
N MET A 663 17.56 1.08 -19.59
CA MET A 663 18.91 1.44 -20.03
C MET A 663 19.18 0.90 -21.45
N VAL A 664 19.73 1.75 -22.32
CA VAL A 664 19.94 1.47 -23.74
C VAL A 664 21.41 1.60 -24.13
N GLY A 665 21.87 0.63 -24.91
CA GLY A 665 23.18 0.63 -25.58
C GLY A 665 24.38 0.48 -24.65
N PRO A 666 25.61 0.54 -25.19
CA PRO A 666 26.84 0.31 -24.44
C PRO A 666 27.06 1.28 -23.27
N TRP A 667 26.46 2.47 -23.34
CA TRP A 667 26.55 3.51 -22.30
C TRP A 667 25.44 3.41 -21.25
N GLN A 668 24.51 2.46 -21.39
CA GLN A 668 23.41 2.24 -20.46
C GLN A 668 22.63 3.53 -20.17
N VAL A 669 22.18 4.22 -21.22
CA VAL A 669 21.45 5.50 -21.09
C VAL A 669 19.95 5.21 -20.88
N PRO A 670 19.28 5.78 -19.87
CA PRO A 670 17.88 5.47 -19.55
C PRO A 670 16.88 6.14 -20.51
N VAL A 671 16.76 5.61 -21.73
CA VAL A 671 15.95 6.22 -22.82
C VAL A 671 15.12 5.21 -23.61
N ALA A 672 14.91 3.99 -23.09
CA ALA A 672 13.97 3.07 -23.73
C ALA A 672 12.54 3.59 -23.61
N ASP A 673 11.79 3.61 -24.71
CA ASP A 673 10.41 4.12 -24.76
C ASP A 673 9.38 3.12 -24.21
N CYS A 674 9.72 1.83 -24.18
CA CYS A 674 8.88 0.76 -23.66
C CYS A 674 9.73 -0.33 -23.02
N ALA A 675 9.08 -1.15 -22.20
CA ALA A 675 9.67 -2.37 -21.66
C ALA A 675 9.15 -3.59 -22.42
N VAL A 676 9.98 -4.63 -22.50
CA VAL A 676 9.65 -5.89 -23.17
C VAL A 676 10.16 -7.07 -22.35
N THR A 677 9.31 -8.07 -22.13
CA THR A 677 9.70 -9.38 -21.57
C THR A 677 9.37 -10.50 -22.55
N ALA A 678 10.17 -11.56 -22.55
CA ALA A 678 9.84 -12.80 -23.25
C ALA A 678 8.76 -13.58 -22.48
N SER A 679 7.80 -14.20 -23.16
CA SER A 679 6.76 -15.02 -22.51
C SER A 679 7.31 -16.30 -21.89
N SER A 680 8.44 -16.80 -22.41
CA SER A 680 9.10 -18.02 -21.95
C SER A 680 10.59 -18.01 -22.31
N TYR A 681 11.38 -18.81 -21.58
CA TYR A 681 12.80 -19.01 -21.83
C TYR A 681 13.06 -19.63 -23.22
N GLY A 682 14.02 -19.06 -23.95
CA GLY A 682 14.42 -19.56 -25.27
C GLY A 682 13.36 -19.37 -26.37
N ARG A 683 12.45 -18.40 -26.21
CA ARG A 683 11.45 -18.01 -27.21
C ARG A 683 11.52 -16.50 -27.48
N PHE A 684 11.05 -16.09 -28.66
CA PHE A 684 11.06 -14.69 -29.12
C PHE A 684 9.67 -14.02 -29.15
N VAL A 685 8.68 -14.65 -28.50
CA VAL A 685 7.36 -14.04 -28.23
C VAL A 685 7.37 -13.42 -26.84
N GLY A 686 6.53 -12.41 -26.60
CA GLY A 686 6.63 -11.63 -25.39
C GLY A 686 5.51 -10.63 -25.16
N GLU A 687 5.68 -9.89 -24.07
CA GLU A 687 4.77 -8.84 -23.61
C GLU A 687 5.49 -7.50 -23.65
N ALA A 688 4.74 -6.41 -23.83
CA ALA A 688 5.27 -5.06 -23.81
C ALA A 688 4.40 -4.13 -22.96
N MET A 689 5.03 -3.16 -22.31
CA MET A 689 4.35 -2.09 -21.57
C MET A 689 4.97 -0.73 -21.87
N ALA A 690 4.13 0.30 -21.89
CA ALA A 690 4.51 1.70 -22.07
C ALA A 690 3.54 2.59 -21.26
N MET A 691 3.97 3.81 -20.92
CA MET A 691 3.13 4.78 -20.22
C MET A 691 3.03 6.08 -21.03
N GLY A 692 1.80 6.51 -21.31
CA GLY A 692 1.47 7.82 -21.87
C GLY A 692 0.82 8.70 -20.82
N GLU A 693 1.38 9.89 -20.57
CA GLU A 693 0.74 10.90 -19.72
C GLU A 693 1.05 12.34 -20.20
N ARG A 694 0.11 13.25 -19.96
CA ARG A 694 0.27 14.66 -20.31
C ARG A 694 -0.56 15.61 -19.45
N THR A 695 -0.57 15.39 -18.15
CA THR A 695 -1.44 16.13 -17.21
C THR A 695 -1.37 17.67 -17.28
N PRO A 696 -0.23 18.34 -17.59
CA PRO A 696 -0.22 19.81 -17.69
C PRO A 696 -1.14 20.35 -18.79
N VAL A 697 -1.39 19.56 -19.85
CA VAL A 697 -2.30 19.96 -20.94
C VAL A 697 -3.74 20.05 -20.43
N ALA A 698 -4.10 19.35 -19.35
CA ALA A 698 -5.45 19.39 -18.80
C ALA A 698 -5.85 20.75 -18.23
N ILE A 699 -4.87 21.60 -17.88
CA ILE A 699 -5.07 23.00 -17.47
C ILE A 699 -5.60 23.83 -18.65
N ILE A 700 -5.22 23.48 -19.87
CA ILE A 700 -5.59 24.18 -21.11
C ILE A 700 -6.82 23.52 -21.75
N ASN A 701 -6.77 22.19 -21.89
CA ASN A 701 -7.78 21.38 -22.55
C ASN A 701 -7.74 19.94 -22.03
N SER A 702 -8.70 19.58 -21.18
CA SER A 702 -8.78 18.26 -20.54
C SER A 702 -8.97 17.13 -21.56
N ALA A 703 -9.73 17.35 -22.64
CA ALA A 703 -9.93 16.33 -23.67
C ALA A 703 -8.68 16.09 -24.52
N ALA A 704 -7.88 17.14 -24.80
CA ALA A 704 -6.60 17.00 -25.49
C ALA A 704 -5.58 16.27 -24.62
N SER A 705 -5.54 16.55 -23.31
CA SER A 705 -4.70 15.83 -22.36
C SER A 705 -4.96 14.32 -22.39
N ALA A 706 -6.24 13.91 -22.42
CA ALA A 706 -6.61 12.50 -22.44
C ALA A 706 -6.37 11.80 -23.79
N ARG A 707 -6.22 12.54 -24.90
CA ARG A 707 -5.86 11.98 -26.22
C ARG A 707 -4.35 11.85 -26.43
N LEU A 708 -3.57 12.68 -25.72
CA LEU A 708 -2.11 12.67 -25.77
C LEU A 708 -1.50 11.63 -24.83
N ALA A 709 -2.19 11.36 -23.73
CA ALA A 709 -1.99 10.15 -22.94
C ALA A 709 -2.50 8.96 -23.76
#